data_AF-A0A2D5QHW0-F1
#
_entry.id   AF-A0A2D5QHW0-F1
#
_cell.length_a   1.000
_cell.length_b   1.000
_cell.length_c   1.000
_cell.angle_alpha   90.00
_cell.angle_beta   90.00
_cell.angle_gamma   90.00
#
_symmetry.space_group_name_H-M   'P 1'
#
loop_
_entity.id
_entity.type
_entity.pdbx_description
1 polymer ?
#
loop_
_entity_poly.entity_id
_entity_poly.type
_entity_poly.pdbx_seq_one_letter_code
_entity_poly.pdbx_strand_id
1 'polypeptide(L)'
;MTTKKMNVMLAKEYELGMTLKKDNSKYSTPPRGWIMSEKFDGYRALFCYEMVDGNPVGKFYSRNGKPFNAADWFLESMPPPELLGDKILDGELWAGRDNFQLMGIVRKKVPVPEEWLQIQYQVYDITNSEGGFVDRLKELKRIVNFTSKSWSIRLKNEEFYIPDDTSIEPPLIYAQQKRITGEKMMKEFYQEIIDNGGEGIMLKHPQAPYDNGRSSYMLKFKPAFDREAEIIDYKMGDPDSKYNGMLGSFICRPLKNHDTYMSVDKDNNHIFTLSGMDDKIRKNYLRTHPVGTIITFECSGFTDKGVPRFGRYLRIRDDVVVKDHVVSEESRETLNKVVKIFSHLENYYKSNYDTFRAKTYMSVNKALKGLSKDSELDASHLKSIKGIGQGTIDRIKEIIDTGTLQEYEKIKDKKSPLEEFLKIHGVGKQHAKKLLSAGFKGVDDLRNCDNIQDHLNDTQMKGLQYYDDMQVRIPYKEIQKHEVYLKNILNKIDPKAELTIAGSYRRKRPDSGDIDLLLKASNKKTYNKFIDVLVEEGYLTCQLARGSKKYMGMGKINSSPCHRRIDIMYTKPSEYPFAILYFTGSGEFNVRMRDDALKQGYTMNEYSIKHSDTGKIVDKVFHEEHEIFKFLGYEYLNPEDRLQ
;
A
#
# COMPACT_ATOMS: atom_id res chain seq x y z
N MET A 1 -14.65 24.35 37.04
CA MET A 1 -14.39 25.12 35.81
C MET A 1 -15.43 24.75 34.77
N THR A 2 -16.36 25.64 34.49
CA THR A 2 -17.42 25.46 33.50
C THR A 2 -16.76 25.30 32.13
N THR A 3 -16.91 24.13 31.51
CA THR A 3 -16.32 23.83 30.20
C THR A 3 -16.92 24.81 29.18
N LYS A 4 -16.09 25.71 28.64
CA LYS A 4 -16.48 26.60 27.54
C LYS A 4 -16.92 25.71 26.38
N LYS A 5 -18.23 25.65 26.11
CA LYS A 5 -18.78 24.83 25.03
C LYS A 5 -18.37 25.46 23.71
N MET A 6 -17.31 24.92 23.12
CA MET A 6 -16.83 25.39 21.83
C MET A 6 -17.83 24.97 20.74
N ASN A 7 -18.33 25.95 19.99
CA ASN A 7 -19.29 25.72 18.91
C ASN A 7 -18.55 25.26 17.65
N VAL A 8 -18.99 24.15 17.06
CA VAL A 8 -18.37 23.57 15.86
C VAL A 8 -19.41 23.31 14.80
N MET A 9 -19.09 23.70 13.57
CA MET A 9 -19.90 23.37 12.40
C MET A 9 -19.67 21.90 12.04
N LEU A 10 -20.72 21.14 11.72
CA LEU A 10 -20.66 19.73 11.34
C LEU A 10 -21.24 19.52 9.94
N ALA A 11 -20.63 18.61 9.18
CA ALA A 11 -21.02 18.40 7.79
C ALA A 11 -22.23 17.45 7.63
N LYS A 12 -23.03 17.70 6.58
CA LYS A 12 -23.98 16.72 6.02
C LYS A 12 -23.32 15.92 4.89
N GLU A 13 -23.96 14.83 4.45
CA GLU A 13 -23.50 14.11 3.25
C GLU A 13 -23.84 14.94 2.01
N TYR A 14 -22.95 14.90 1.00
CA TYR A 14 -23.21 15.44 -0.33
C TYR A 14 -23.87 14.38 -1.20
N GLU A 15 -24.99 14.74 -1.83
CA GLU A 15 -25.69 13.93 -2.83
C GLU A 15 -25.66 14.66 -4.17
N LEU A 16 -25.43 13.92 -5.25
CA LEU A 16 -25.36 14.50 -6.59
C LEU A 16 -26.70 15.14 -6.96
N GLY A 17 -26.66 16.39 -7.42
CA GLY A 17 -27.88 17.15 -7.77
C GLY A 17 -28.67 17.72 -6.59
N MET A 18 -28.12 17.69 -5.36
CA MET A 18 -28.81 18.31 -4.22
C MET A 18 -28.93 19.83 -4.35
N THR A 19 -30.05 20.39 -3.88
CA THR A 19 -30.32 21.83 -3.85
C THR A 19 -30.66 22.30 -2.44
N LEU A 20 -30.05 23.41 -2.02
CA LEU A 20 -30.29 24.05 -0.73
C LEU A 20 -31.55 24.92 -0.78
N LYS A 21 -32.68 24.38 -0.32
CA LYS A 21 -33.99 25.06 -0.36
C LYS A 21 -34.07 26.43 0.34
N LYS A 22 -33.15 26.73 1.26
CA LYS A 22 -33.11 27.99 2.03
C LYS A 22 -32.03 28.96 1.55
N ASP A 23 -31.34 28.62 0.48
CA ASP A 23 -30.26 29.42 -0.09
C ASP A 23 -30.73 30.05 -1.40
N ASN A 24 -30.81 31.38 -1.41
CA ASN A 24 -31.22 32.15 -2.58
C ASN A 24 -30.01 32.65 -3.42
N SER A 25 -28.79 32.26 -3.03
CA SER A 25 -27.58 32.63 -3.76
C SER A 25 -27.40 31.77 -5.02
N LYS A 26 -26.48 32.20 -5.90
CA LYS A 26 -26.05 31.40 -7.06
C LYS A 26 -25.37 30.07 -6.70
N TYR A 27 -25.12 29.81 -5.42
CA TYR A 27 -24.46 28.62 -4.90
C TYR A 27 -25.45 27.62 -4.27
N SER A 28 -26.75 27.87 -4.40
CA SER A 28 -27.82 27.00 -3.88
C SER A 28 -27.76 25.56 -4.40
N THR A 29 -27.07 25.31 -5.52
CA THR A 29 -26.87 23.98 -6.10
C THR A 29 -25.37 23.61 -6.11
N PRO A 30 -24.86 22.90 -5.08
CA PRO A 30 -23.49 22.37 -5.09
C PRO A 30 -23.26 21.34 -6.22
N PRO A 31 -22.01 21.19 -6.72
CA PRO A 31 -20.79 21.68 -6.09
C PRO A 31 -20.19 22.90 -6.79
N ARG A 32 -20.76 23.37 -7.91
CA ARG A 32 -20.16 24.45 -8.70
C ARG A 32 -20.06 25.75 -7.89
N GLY A 33 -18.87 26.33 -7.85
CA GLY A 33 -18.58 27.56 -7.12
C GLY A 33 -18.35 27.38 -5.61
N TRP A 34 -18.55 26.18 -5.07
CA TRP A 34 -18.18 25.85 -3.69
C TRP A 34 -16.67 25.67 -3.55
N ILE A 35 -16.20 25.61 -2.30
CA ILE A 35 -14.81 25.38 -1.96
C ILE A 35 -14.65 23.94 -1.48
N MET A 36 -13.72 23.19 -2.06
CA MET A 36 -13.37 21.83 -1.62
C MET A 36 -12.01 21.77 -0.92
N SER A 37 -11.88 20.84 0.02
CA SER A 37 -10.61 20.43 0.62
C SER A 37 -10.60 18.93 0.89
N GLU A 38 -9.43 18.38 1.18
CA GLU A 38 -9.33 17.03 1.75
C GLU A 38 -10.16 16.94 3.04
N LYS A 39 -10.80 15.78 3.22
CA LYS A 39 -11.32 15.37 4.50
C LYS A 39 -10.22 14.56 5.20
N PHE A 40 -9.63 15.17 6.21
CA PHE A 40 -8.67 14.50 7.08
C PHE A 40 -9.39 13.48 8.01
N ASP A 41 -8.59 12.53 8.49
CA ASP A 41 -8.99 11.40 9.33
C ASP A 41 -8.47 11.49 10.78
N GLY A 42 -7.84 12.60 11.18
CA GLY A 42 -7.30 12.87 12.52
C GLY A 42 -8.32 13.35 13.56
N TYR A 43 -7.82 14.00 14.63
CA TYR A 43 -8.66 14.53 15.70
C TYR A 43 -8.94 16.02 15.51
N ARG A 44 -10.21 16.36 15.26
CA ARG A 44 -10.63 17.76 15.20
C ARG A 44 -10.25 18.50 16.48
N ALA A 45 -9.53 19.59 16.31
CA ALA A 45 -9.00 20.41 17.38
C ALA A 45 -9.26 21.89 17.09
N LEU A 46 -9.48 22.64 18.16
CA LEU A 46 -9.69 24.07 18.16
C LEU A 46 -8.55 24.71 18.94
N PHE A 47 -7.86 25.67 18.35
CA PHE A 47 -6.77 26.38 19.02
C PHE A 47 -7.19 27.81 19.38
N CYS A 48 -6.97 28.20 20.63
CA CYS A 48 -7.22 29.56 21.11
C CYS A 48 -6.32 29.89 22.31
N TYR A 49 -6.25 31.17 22.66
CA TYR A 49 -5.60 31.64 23.88
C TYR A 49 -6.60 31.76 25.04
N GLU A 50 -6.14 31.40 26.23
CA GLU A 50 -6.84 31.65 27.50
C GLU A 50 -5.95 32.50 28.41
N MET A 51 -6.56 33.41 29.16
CA MET A 51 -5.82 34.19 30.16
C MET A 51 -5.65 33.35 31.43
N VAL A 52 -4.41 33.04 31.77
CA VAL A 52 -4.01 32.37 33.02
C VAL A 52 -3.04 33.30 33.73
N ASP A 53 -3.41 33.76 34.93
CA ASP A 53 -2.62 34.70 35.73
C ASP A 53 -2.18 35.95 34.95
N GLY A 54 -3.07 36.47 34.09
CA GLY A 54 -2.83 37.65 33.27
C GLY A 54 -2.03 37.40 31.99
N ASN A 55 -1.56 36.18 31.74
CA ASN A 55 -0.78 35.81 30.55
C ASN A 55 -1.61 34.96 29.58
N PRO A 56 -1.51 35.20 28.25
CA PRO A 56 -2.17 34.38 27.25
C PRO A 56 -1.47 33.02 27.12
N VAL A 57 -2.19 31.94 27.42
CA VAL A 57 -1.72 30.55 27.28
C VAL A 57 -2.49 29.86 26.15
N GLY A 58 -1.76 29.35 25.16
CA GLY A 58 -2.33 28.64 24.02
C GLY A 58 -2.86 27.27 24.43
N LYS A 59 -4.08 26.92 23.99
CA LYS A 59 -4.70 25.63 24.28
C LYS A 59 -5.40 25.04 23.08
N PHE A 60 -5.33 23.71 23.00
CA PHE A 60 -6.10 22.91 22.06
C PHE A 60 -7.32 22.30 22.74
N TYR A 61 -8.47 22.38 22.08
CA TYR A 61 -9.73 21.80 22.52
C TYR A 61 -10.30 20.86 21.46
N SER A 62 -10.70 19.66 21.87
CA SER A 62 -11.53 18.78 21.04
C SER A 62 -12.90 19.41 20.75
N ARG A 63 -13.61 18.87 19.76
CA ARG A 63 -14.99 19.25 19.44
C ARG A 63 -15.98 19.22 20.62
N ASN A 64 -15.69 18.42 21.66
CA ASN A 64 -16.52 18.27 22.85
C ASN A 64 -16.06 19.17 24.00
N GLY A 65 -15.11 20.09 23.75
CA GLY A 65 -14.55 21.00 24.76
C GLY A 65 -13.56 20.35 25.72
N LYS A 66 -13.07 19.14 25.44
CA LYS A 66 -11.98 18.51 26.24
C LYS A 66 -10.62 19.01 25.76
N PRO A 67 -9.69 19.40 26.65
CA PRO A 67 -8.36 19.86 26.26
C PRO A 67 -7.50 18.73 25.69
N PHE A 68 -6.63 19.08 24.74
CA PHE A 68 -5.48 18.27 24.32
C PHE A 68 -4.21 18.85 24.94
N ASN A 69 -3.37 17.99 25.51
CA ASN A 69 -2.10 18.40 26.09
C ASN A 69 -1.02 18.23 25.03
N ALA A 70 -0.63 19.35 24.39
CA ALA A 70 0.44 19.39 23.40
C ALA A 70 1.80 19.61 24.05
N ALA A 71 2.87 19.19 23.37
CA ALA A 71 4.23 19.50 23.79
C ALA A 71 4.47 21.01 23.74
N ASP A 72 5.33 21.53 24.63
CA ASP A 72 5.54 22.97 24.77
C ASP A 72 6.05 23.61 23.48
N TRP A 73 7.05 23.01 22.83
CA TRP A 73 7.57 23.48 21.53
C TRP A 73 6.46 23.52 20.45
N PHE A 74 5.50 22.60 20.51
CA PHE A 74 4.39 22.55 19.56
C PHE A 74 3.41 23.70 19.81
N LEU A 75 3.15 24.06 21.07
CA LEU A 75 2.35 25.23 21.43
C LEU A 75 3.05 26.54 21.03
N GLU A 76 4.36 26.61 21.21
CA GLU A 76 5.17 27.78 20.85
C GLU A 76 5.26 28.04 19.34
N SER A 77 5.02 27.00 18.54
CA SER A 77 4.94 27.09 17.07
C SER A 77 3.59 27.62 16.54
N MET A 78 2.60 27.82 17.42
CA MET A 78 1.29 28.36 17.06
C MET A 78 1.33 29.89 16.87
N PRO A 79 0.28 30.50 16.28
CA PRO A 79 0.30 31.93 15.97
C PRO A 79 0.43 32.78 17.23
N PRO A 80 1.27 33.84 17.24
CA PRO A 80 1.45 34.69 18.41
C PRO A 80 0.13 35.25 18.96
N PRO A 81 0.00 35.47 20.29
CA PRO A 81 -1.21 36.00 20.90
C PRO A 81 -1.67 37.32 20.29
N GLU A 82 -0.74 38.21 19.93
CA GLU A 82 -1.03 39.52 19.35
C GLU A 82 -1.60 39.40 17.93
N LEU A 83 -1.25 38.34 17.21
CA LEU A 83 -1.74 38.06 15.87
C LEU A 83 -3.10 37.36 15.91
N LEU A 84 -3.25 36.34 16.77
CA LEU A 84 -4.48 35.55 16.84
C LEU A 84 -5.60 36.30 17.56
N GLY A 85 -5.27 37.00 18.65
CA GLY A 85 -6.23 37.69 19.50
C GLY A 85 -7.22 36.71 20.13
N ASP A 86 -8.50 37.03 20.03
CA ASP A 86 -9.63 36.22 20.53
C ASP A 86 -10.10 35.15 19.54
N LYS A 87 -9.46 35.03 18.37
CA LYS A 87 -9.88 34.09 17.32
C LYS A 87 -9.61 32.64 17.71
N ILE A 88 -10.50 31.77 17.24
CA ILE A 88 -10.42 30.33 17.46
C ILE A 88 -10.19 29.67 16.11
N LEU A 89 -9.00 29.07 15.94
CA LEU A 89 -8.69 28.30 14.74
C LEU A 89 -9.39 26.95 14.79
N ASP A 90 -10.01 26.55 13.69
CA ASP A 90 -10.64 25.24 13.52
C ASP A 90 -9.84 24.40 12.53
N GLY A 91 -9.45 23.22 12.99
CA GLY A 91 -8.57 22.36 12.24
C GLY A 91 -8.58 20.93 12.75
N GLU A 92 -7.57 20.19 12.35
CA GLU A 92 -7.39 18.80 12.72
C GLU A 92 -5.94 18.52 13.08
N LEU A 93 -5.72 17.96 14.27
CA LEU A 93 -4.42 17.36 14.60
C LEU A 93 -4.32 16.05 13.81
N TRP A 94 -3.25 15.90 13.03
CA TRP A 94 -3.16 14.90 11.99
C TRP A 94 -1.73 14.39 11.81
N ALA A 95 -1.55 13.07 11.73
CA ALA A 95 -0.24 12.40 11.60
C ALA A 95 0.08 11.98 10.15
N GLY A 96 -0.65 12.51 9.16
CA GLY A 96 -0.58 12.05 7.78
C GLY A 96 -1.55 10.91 7.47
N ARG A 97 -1.65 10.55 6.18
CA ARG A 97 -2.55 9.50 5.68
C ARG A 97 -2.15 8.13 6.20
N ASP A 98 -3.13 7.26 6.40
CA ASP A 98 -2.97 5.89 6.93
C ASP A 98 -2.34 5.79 8.34
N ASN A 99 -2.11 6.91 9.02
CA ASN A 99 -1.43 6.98 10.31
C ASN A 99 -2.39 7.20 11.50
N PHE A 100 -3.69 6.94 11.33
CA PHE A 100 -4.67 7.16 12.41
C PHE A 100 -4.31 6.46 13.73
N GLN A 101 -3.62 5.33 13.69
CA GLN A 101 -3.17 4.62 14.89
C GLN A 101 -2.17 5.44 15.72
N LEU A 102 -1.37 6.30 15.10
CA LEU A 102 -0.46 7.23 15.77
C LEU A 102 -1.20 8.37 16.48
N MET A 103 -2.46 8.62 16.15
CA MET A 103 -3.28 9.64 16.81
C MET A 103 -3.59 9.32 18.29
N GLY A 104 -3.11 8.19 18.83
CA GLY A 104 -2.99 7.98 20.26
C GLY A 104 -2.15 9.05 20.98
N ILE A 105 -1.14 9.61 20.29
CA ILE A 105 -0.20 10.61 20.81
C ILE A 105 -0.92 11.83 21.38
N VAL A 106 -1.84 12.43 20.62
CA VAL A 106 -2.52 13.68 21.00
C VAL A 106 -3.49 13.52 22.18
N ARG A 107 -3.80 12.27 22.59
CA ARG A 107 -4.70 11.96 23.70
C ARG A 107 -3.97 11.66 25.00
N LYS A 108 -2.64 11.62 25.01
CA LYS A 108 -1.85 11.38 26.23
C LYS A 108 -2.07 12.51 27.23
N LYS A 109 -2.16 12.16 28.52
CA LYS A 109 -2.26 13.15 29.60
C LYS A 109 -0.96 13.93 29.78
N VAL A 110 0.18 13.26 29.61
CA VAL A 110 1.50 13.89 29.61
C VAL A 110 2.05 13.74 28.19
N PRO A 111 2.25 14.85 27.45
CA PRO A 111 2.81 14.78 26.11
C PRO A 111 4.28 14.31 26.17
N VAL A 112 4.68 13.55 25.16
CA VAL A 112 6.07 13.14 24.93
C VAL A 112 6.58 13.97 23.74
N PRO A 113 7.44 14.97 23.94
CA PRO A 113 7.81 15.95 22.89
C PRO A 113 8.23 15.34 21.55
N GLU A 114 8.94 14.23 21.56
CA GLU A 114 9.46 13.49 20.40
C GLU A 114 8.33 12.97 19.51
N GLU A 115 7.24 12.50 20.12
CA GLU A 115 6.12 11.92 19.39
C GLU A 115 5.32 12.98 18.61
N TRP A 116 5.39 14.25 19.05
CA TRP A 116 4.70 15.35 18.40
C TRP A 116 5.37 15.81 17.10
N LEU A 117 6.60 15.34 16.80
CA LEU A 117 7.32 15.65 15.56
C LEU A 117 6.58 15.19 14.30
N GLN A 118 5.75 14.15 14.43
CA GLN A 118 4.97 13.59 13.32
C GLN A 118 3.55 14.18 13.23
N ILE A 119 3.17 15.03 14.18
CA ILE A 119 1.83 15.63 14.24
C ILE A 119 1.86 16.98 13.53
N GLN A 120 0.82 17.24 12.75
CA GLN A 120 0.54 18.52 12.12
C GLN A 120 -0.81 19.03 12.59
N TYR A 121 -0.99 20.35 12.60
CA TYR A 121 -2.27 20.99 12.81
C TYR A 121 -2.78 21.58 11.49
N GLN A 122 -3.64 20.83 10.80
CA GLN A 122 -4.23 21.18 9.51
C GLN A 122 -5.45 22.08 9.73
N VAL A 123 -5.28 23.39 9.58
CA VAL A 123 -6.33 24.39 9.83
C VAL A 123 -7.12 24.74 8.56
N TYR A 124 -8.43 24.89 8.70
CA TYR A 124 -9.32 25.12 7.55
C TYR A 124 -10.41 26.17 7.77
N ASP A 125 -10.63 26.68 8.99
CA ASP A 125 -11.58 27.78 9.25
C ASP A 125 -11.23 28.55 10.55
N ILE A 126 -11.96 29.64 10.82
CA ILE A 126 -11.95 30.41 12.06
C ILE A 126 -13.39 30.46 12.59
N THR A 127 -13.65 29.96 13.80
CA THR A 127 -15.04 29.70 14.24
C THR A 127 -15.82 30.97 14.60
N ASN A 128 -15.12 32.03 15.02
CA ASN A 128 -15.70 33.26 15.56
C ASN A 128 -15.33 34.52 14.76
N SER A 129 -14.87 34.36 13.52
CA SER A 129 -14.65 35.50 12.62
C SER A 129 -15.94 35.81 11.84
N GLU A 130 -16.17 37.10 11.57
CA GLU A 130 -17.34 37.57 10.82
C GLU A 130 -17.22 37.27 9.32
N GLY A 131 -18.35 37.31 8.61
CA GLY A 131 -18.41 37.15 7.16
C GLY A 131 -18.48 35.70 6.66
N GLY A 132 -18.36 35.54 5.35
CA GLY A 132 -18.49 34.25 4.67
C GLY A 132 -17.21 33.39 4.77
N PHE A 133 -17.34 32.10 4.47
CA PHE A 133 -16.21 31.16 4.51
C PHE A 133 -14.97 31.64 3.73
N VAL A 134 -15.14 32.22 2.54
CA VAL A 134 -14.00 32.74 1.74
C VAL A 134 -13.28 33.90 2.42
N ASP A 135 -13.98 34.75 3.18
CA ASP A 135 -13.36 35.88 3.87
C ASP A 135 -12.55 35.40 5.07
N ARG A 136 -13.10 34.46 5.85
CA ARG A 136 -12.39 33.79 6.94
C ARG A 136 -11.16 33.01 6.43
N LEU A 137 -11.22 32.41 5.24
CA LEU A 137 -10.05 31.76 4.62
C LEU A 137 -8.92 32.75 4.27
N LYS A 138 -9.24 33.97 3.81
CA LYS A 138 -8.21 34.99 3.54
C LYS A 138 -7.48 35.37 4.82
N GLU A 139 -8.23 35.54 5.90
CA GLU A 139 -7.69 35.83 7.23
C GLU A 139 -6.84 34.67 7.74
N LEU A 140 -7.37 33.45 7.71
CA LEU A 140 -6.66 32.23 8.11
C LEU A 140 -5.34 32.07 7.36
N LYS A 141 -5.34 32.31 6.04
CA LYS A 141 -4.12 32.23 5.22
C LYS A 141 -3.08 33.28 5.63
N ARG A 142 -3.49 34.49 6.03
CA ARG A 142 -2.58 35.52 6.56
C ARG A 142 -1.96 35.07 7.87
N ILE A 143 -2.76 34.54 8.79
CA ILE A 143 -2.31 34.04 10.10
C ILE A 143 -1.29 32.92 9.91
N VAL A 144 -1.62 31.89 9.11
CA VAL A 144 -0.70 30.76 8.87
C VAL A 144 0.58 31.23 8.21
N ASN A 145 0.51 32.04 7.14
CA ASN A 145 1.70 32.51 6.44
C ASN A 145 2.65 33.33 7.33
N PHE A 146 2.11 34.20 8.20
CA PHE A 146 2.92 34.94 9.16
C PHE A 146 3.56 33.98 10.16
N THR A 147 2.77 33.07 10.72
CA THR A 147 3.22 32.12 11.75
C THR A 147 4.32 31.20 11.22
N SER A 148 4.14 30.61 10.03
CA SER A 148 5.17 29.74 9.42
C SER A 148 6.47 30.48 9.16
N LYS A 149 6.42 31.74 8.69
CA LYS A 149 7.62 32.56 8.49
C LYS A 149 8.30 32.92 9.82
N SER A 150 7.50 33.32 10.81
CA SER A 150 7.99 33.64 12.15
C SER A 150 8.68 32.42 12.77
N TRP A 151 8.06 31.24 12.69
CA TRP A 151 8.62 29.98 13.19
C TRP A 151 9.99 29.68 12.59
N SER A 152 10.15 29.75 11.26
CA SER A 152 11.44 29.52 10.61
C SER A 152 12.54 30.51 11.01
N ILE A 153 12.18 31.74 11.42
CA ILE A 153 13.12 32.75 11.91
C ILE A 153 13.47 32.48 13.37
N ARG A 154 12.47 32.22 14.21
CA ARG A 154 12.64 31.94 15.64
C ARG A 154 13.51 30.71 15.85
N LEU A 155 13.27 29.62 15.11
CA LEU A 155 14.10 28.41 15.14
C LEU A 155 15.60 28.65 14.93
N LYS A 156 15.99 29.74 14.25
CA LYS A 156 17.39 30.09 14.01
C LYS A 156 17.99 30.98 15.10
N ASN A 157 17.15 31.69 15.85
CA ASN A 157 17.56 32.83 16.68
C ASN A 157 17.20 32.66 18.16
N GLU A 158 16.34 31.69 18.50
CA GLU A 158 15.88 31.40 19.86
C GLU A 158 16.22 29.95 20.22
N GLU A 159 16.44 29.68 21.51
CA GLU A 159 16.62 28.32 22.02
C GLU A 159 15.26 27.64 22.21
N PHE A 160 15.01 26.58 21.45
CA PHE A 160 13.87 25.69 21.64
C PHE A 160 14.34 24.34 22.11
N TYR A 161 13.59 23.72 23.05
CA TYR A 161 13.77 22.30 23.30
C TYR A 161 13.25 21.50 22.11
N ILE A 162 14.17 21.04 21.27
CA ILE A 162 13.89 20.15 20.16
C ILE A 162 14.52 18.79 20.49
N PRO A 163 13.75 17.70 20.50
CA PRO A 163 14.26 16.40 20.95
C PRO A 163 15.37 15.75 20.11
N ASP A 164 15.68 16.27 18.92
CA ASP A 164 16.71 15.75 18.01
C ASP A 164 17.31 16.88 17.14
N ASP A 165 18.54 16.74 16.61
CA ASP A 165 19.17 17.64 15.60
C ASP A 165 18.46 17.59 14.21
N THR A 166 17.14 17.40 14.21
CA THR A 166 16.32 17.23 13.01
C THR A 166 15.71 18.57 12.60
N SER A 167 15.70 18.84 11.30
CA SER A 167 14.98 19.98 10.75
C SER A 167 13.47 19.83 10.98
N ILE A 168 12.85 20.76 11.70
CA ILE A 168 11.41 20.78 11.99
C ILE A 168 10.69 21.74 11.04
N GLU A 169 9.80 21.19 10.22
CA GLU A 169 8.86 21.97 9.43
C GLU A 169 7.77 22.60 10.32
N PRO A 170 7.18 23.76 9.92
CA PRO A 170 6.11 24.38 10.70
C PRO A 170 4.90 23.43 10.87
N PRO A 171 4.50 23.09 12.11
CA PRO A 171 3.41 22.13 12.32
C PRO A 171 2.03 22.74 12.06
N LEU A 172 1.88 24.06 12.13
CA LEU A 172 0.65 24.76 11.71
C LEU A 172 0.60 24.83 10.18
N ILE A 173 -0.35 24.13 9.57
CA ILE A 173 -0.47 24.01 8.12
C ILE A 173 -1.85 24.44 7.65
N TYR A 174 -1.87 25.29 6.62
CA TYR A 174 -3.11 25.66 5.95
C TYR A 174 -3.60 24.48 5.09
N ALA A 175 -4.73 23.90 5.46
CA ALA A 175 -5.36 22.86 4.66
C ALA A 175 -5.76 23.42 3.29
N GLN A 176 -5.22 22.83 2.22
CA GLN A 176 -5.45 23.34 0.87
C GLN A 176 -6.94 23.42 0.52
N GLN A 177 -7.35 24.58 0.00
CA GLN A 177 -8.73 24.85 -0.41
C GLN A 177 -8.76 25.17 -1.91
N LYS A 178 -9.61 24.48 -2.68
CA LYS A 178 -9.77 24.69 -4.13
C LYS A 178 -11.21 25.11 -4.45
N ARG A 179 -11.38 26.10 -5.32
CA ARG A 179 -12.72 26.46 -5.83
C ARG A 179 -13.12 25.46 -6.90
N ILE A 180 -14.33 24.93 -6.79
CA ILE A 180 -14.89 23.95 -7.73
C ILE A 180 -15.46 24.67 -8.94
N THR A 181 -14.92 24.39 -10.13
CA THR A 181 -15.42 24.95 -11.39
C THR A 181 -16.52 24.08 -12.02
N GLY A 182 -16.53 22.79 -11.71
CA GLY A 182 -17.55 21.83 -12.15
C GLY A 182 -17.40 20.47 -11.45
N GLU A 183 -18.38 19.60 -11.64
CA GLU A 183 -18.42 18.27 -11.01
C GLU A 183 -17.25 17.38 -11.40
N LYS A 184 -16.79 17.45 -12.66
CA LYS A 184 -15.64 16.68 -13.14
C LYS A 184 -14.39 16.95 -12.30
N MET A 185 -14.04 18.22 -12.09
CA MET A 185 -12.91 18.64 -11.26
C MET A 185 -13.05 18.14 -9.80
N MET A 186 -14.28 18.17 -9.27
CA MET A 186 -14.56 17.70 -7.91
C MET A 186 -14.38 16.17 -7.81
N LYS A 187 -14.85 15.40 -8.80
CA LYS A 187 -14.66 13.95 -8.87
C LYS A 187 -13.19 13.56 -9.08
N GLU A 188 -12.45 14.28 -9.92
CA GLU A 188 -11.01 14.07 -10.12
C GLU A 188 -10.22 14.32 -8.84
N PHE A 189 -10.49 15.44 -8.15
CA PHE A 189 -9.86 15.73 -6.86
C PHE A 189 -10.27 14.72 -5.79
N TYR A 190 -11.54 14.30 -5.74
CA TYR A 190 -11.97 13.22 -4.86
C TYR A 190 -11.20 11.93 -5.14
N GLN A 191 -11.10 11.51 -6.39
CA GLN A 191 -10.39 10.28 -6.78
C GLN A 191 -8.91 10.38 -6.43
N GLU A 192 -8.26 11.52 -6.68
CA GLU A 192 -6.88 11.80 -6.28
C GLU A 192 -6.70 11.63 -4.76
N ILE A 193 -7.61 12.16 -3.93
CA ILE A 193 -7.54 12.01 -2.48
C ILE A 193 -7.70 10.54 -2.09
N ILE A 194 -8.68 9.82 -2.64
CA ILE A 194 -8.91 8.40 -2.34
C ILE A 194 -7.72 7.53 -2.78
N ASP A 195 -7.18 7.74 -3.98
CA ASP A 195 -6.05 6.97 -4.53
C ASP A 195 -4.79 7.13 -3.70
N ASN A 196 -4.63 8.28 -3.05
CA ASN A 196 -3.52 8.52 -2.13
C ASN A 196 -3.81 8.15 -0.66
N GLY A 197 -4.93 7.45 -0.38
CA GLY A 197 -5.27 6.95 0.96
C GLY A 197 -6.03 7.94 1.86
N GLY A 198 -6.61 9.00 1.33
CA GLY A 198 -7.43 9.96 2.08
C GLY A 198 -8.88 9.49 2.30
N GLU A 199 -9.59 10.08 3.26
CA GLU A 199 -10.95 9.64 3.66
C GLU A 199 -12.06 10.11 2.71
N GLY A 200 -11.80 11.19 1.96
CA GLY A 200 -12.76 11.82 1.06
C GLY A 200 -12.54 13.32 1.00
N ILE A 201 -13.57 14.07 0.63
CA ILE A 201 -13.49 15.54 0.49
C ILE A 201 -14.57 16.25 1.27
N MET A 202 -14.25 17.46 1.71
CA MET A 202 -15.18 18.41 2.32
C MET A 202 -15.58 19.46 1.29
N LEU A 203 -16.86 19.84 1.24
CA LEU A 203 -17.38 20.90 0.38
C LEU A 203 -17.99 21.99 1.27
N LYS A 204 -17.61 23.25 1.04
CA LYS A 204 -17.99 24.38 1.90
C LYS A 204 -18.59 25.49 1.05
N HIS A 205 -19.74 25.99 1.48
CA HIS A 205 -20.43 27.08 0.82
C HIS A 205 -19.62 28.38 0.98
N PRO A 206 -19.31 29.11 -0.11
CA PRO A 206 -18.30 30.17 -0.09
C PRO A 206 -18.71 31.40 0.73
N GLN A 207 -20.02 31.64 0.86
CA GLN A 207 -20.58 32.83 1.54
C GLN A 207 -21.26 32.49 2.87
N ALA A 208 -21.20 31.24 3.33
CA ALA A 208 -21.92 30.85 4.54
C ALA A 208 -21.21 31.38 5.80
N PRO A 209 -21.95 31.91 6.78
CA PRO A 209 -21.39 32.17 8.11
C PRO A 209 -20.98 30.85 8.77
N TYR A 210 -20.10 30.93 9.76
CA TYR A 210 -19.80 29.78 10.61
C TYR A 210 -21.02 29.50 11.49
N ASP A 211 -21.54 28.27 11.45
CA ASP A 211 -22.77 27.88 12.15
C ASP A 211 -22.49 26.78 13.18
N ASN A 212 -23.32 26.69 14.21
CA ASN A 212 -23.16 25.67 15.25
C ASN A 212 -23.96 24.41 14.92
N GLY A 213 -23.30 23.25 15.00
CA GLY A 213 -23.93 21.97 14.73
C GLY A 213 -24.01 21.64 13.24
N ARG A 214 -24.90 20.72 12.90
CA ARG A 214 -24.93 20.12 11.55
C ARG A 214 -25.58 21.05 10.53
N SER A 215 -24.76 21.57 9.62
CA SER A 215 -25.19 22.56 8.62
C SER A 215 -25.25 21.96 7.22
N SER A 216 -26.16 22.46 6.37
CA SER A 216 -26.20 22.14 4.94
C SER A 216 -25.21 22.95 4.11
N TYR A 217 -24.57 23.95 4.71
CA TYR A 217 -23.53 24.77 4.07
C TYR A 217 -22.12 24.16 4.18
N MET A 218 -22.01 23.04 4.91
CA MET A 218 -20.81 22.22 4.94
C MET A 218 -21.20 20.77 4.65
N LEU A 219 -20.62 20.20 3.61
CA LEU A 219 -20.92 18.86 3.13
C LEU A 219 -19.64 18.03 3.10
N LYS A 220 -19.80 16.72 3.09
CA LYS A 220 -18.71 15.76 2.92
C LYS A 220 -19.09 14.75 1.86
N PHE A 221 -18.13 14.34 1.05
CA PHE A 221 -18.29 13.34 0.02
C PHE A 221 -17.22 12.27 0.24
N LYS A 222 -17.68 11.05 0.55
CA LYS A 222 -16.85 9.91 0.95
C LYS A 222 -17.48 8.62 0.42
N PRO A 223 -16.72 7.51 0.33
CA PRO A 223 -17.27 6.23 -0.07
C PRO A 223 -18.43 5.80 0.84
N ALA A 224 -19.47 5.25 0.23
CA ALA A 224 -20.60 4.65 0.91
C ALA A 224 -20.85 3.25 0.32
N PHE A 225 -21.25 2.30 1.16
CA PHE A 225 -21.40 0.89 0.78
C PHE A 225 -22.88 0.54 0.73
N ASP A 226 -23.37 0.11 -0.43
CA ASP A 226 -24.70 -0.50 -0.58
C ASP A 226 -24.64 -2.03 -0.38
N ARG A 227 -25.70 -2.57 0.21
CA ARG A 227 -25.86 -3.97 0.60
C ARG A 227 -27.33 -4.37 0.57
N GLU A 228 -27.59 -5.68 0.57
CA GLU A 228 -28.93 -6.25 0.58
C GLU A 228 -29.32 -6.80 1.95
N ALA A 229 -30.60 -6.68 2.28
CA ALA A 229 -31.18 -7.22 3.49
C ALA A 229 -32.62 -7.68 3.25
N GLU A 230 -33.07 -8.63 4.07
CA GLU A 230 -34.46 -9.07 4.15
C GLU A 230 -35.16 -8.33 5.30
N ILE A 231 -36.36 -7.79 5.05
CA ILE A 231 -37.23 -7.24 6.11
C ILE A 231 -37.82 -8.41 6.90
N ILE A 232 -37.58 -8.43 8.21
CA ILE A 232 -38.07 -9.48 9.11
C ILE A 232 -39.13 -9.00 10.09
N ASP A 233 -39.14 -7.70 10.41
CA ASP A 233 -40.14 -7.10 11.31
C ASP A 233 -40.15 -5.56 11.15
N TYR A 234 -40.99 -4.87 11.93
CA TYR A 234 -41.21 -3.43 11.88
C TYR A 234 -41.13 -2.82 13.27
N LYS A 235 -40.54 -1.63 13.35
CA LYS A 235 -40.58 -0.80 14.55
C LYS A 235 -41.39 0.47 14.26
N MET A 236 -42.45 0.69 15.04
CA MET A 236 -43.30 1.88 14.93
C MET A 236 -42.58 3.14 15.42
N GLY A 237 -42.99 4.30 14.88
CA GLY A 237 -42.47 5.59 15.30
C GLY A 237 -42.86 5.90 16.75
N ASP A 238 -41.95 6.54 17.49
CA ASP A 238 -42.19 6.87 18.90
C ASP A 238 -43.42 7.79 19.04
N PRO A 239 -44.21 7.66 20.12
CA PRO A 239 -45.45 8.43 20.33
C PRO A 239 -45.26 9.96 20.26
N ASP A 240 -44.10 10.44 20.68
CA ASP A 240 -43.75 11.87 20.69
C ASP A 240 -43.03 12.33 19.40
N SER A 241 -42.89 11.43 18.42
CA SER A 241 -42.27 11.74 17.13
C SER A 241 -43.31 12.12 16.08
N LYS A 242 -42.87 12.84 15.03
CA LYS A 242 -43.70 13.11 13.84
C LYS A 242 -44.15 11.85 13.07
N TYR A 243 -43.66 10.66 13.46
CA TYR A 243 -44.01 9.37 12.88
C TYR A 243 -44.89 8.52 13.82
N ASN A 244 -45.49 9.12 14.86
CA ASN A 244 -46.45 8.44 15.71
C ASN A 244 -47.57 7.80 14.87
N GLY A 245 -47.87 6.53 15.13
CA GLY A 245 -48.85 5.74 14.36
C GLY A 245 -48.38 5.33 12.95
N MET A 246 -47.13 5.61 12.58
CA MET A 246 -46.54 5.25 11.29
C MET A 246 -45.28 4.40 11.49
N LEU A 247 -44.78 3.77 10.42
CA LEU A 247 -43.51 3.03 10.48
C LEU A 247 -42.38 3.97 10.89
N GLY A 248 -41.61 3.58 11.92
CA GLY A 248 -40.40 4.26 12.38
C GLY A 248 -39.15 3.73 11.66
N SER A 249 -38.98 2.41 11.63
CA SER A 249 -37.85 1.72 10.98
C SER A 249 -38.23 0.29 10.59
N PHE A 250 -37.65 -0.22 9.52
CA PHE A 250 -37.65 -1.67 9.25
C PHE A 250 -36.68 -2.37 10.21
N ILE A 251 -37.00 -3.59 10.60
CA ILE A 251 -36.08 -4.51 11.27
C ILE A 251 -35.66 -5.52 10.21
N CYS A 252 -34.36 -5.62 9.96
CA CYS A 252 -33.82 -6.36 8.84
C CYS A 252 -32.71 -7.32 9.29
N ARG A 253 -32.45 -8.32 8.45
CA ARG A 253 -31.25 -9.15 8.52
C ARG A 253 -30.45 -9.08 7.22
N PRO A 254 -29.12 -9.13 7.27
CA PRO A 254 -28.29 -9.06 6.06
C PRO A 254 -28.49 -10.27 5.13
N LEU A 255 -28.24 -10.07 3.84
CA LEU A 255 -28.02 -11.15 2.89
C LEU A 255 -26.51 -11.31 2.59
N LYS A 256 -26.08 -12.56 2.37
CA LYS A 256 -24.72 -12.92 1.91
C LYS A 256 -24.77 -13.23 0.41
N ASN A 257 -23.85 -12.70 -0.39
CA ASN A 257 -23.81 -12.93 -1.82
C ASN A 257 -22.90 -14.13 -2.15
N HIS A 258 -23.38 -15.05 -2.98
CA HIS A 258 -22.66 -16.25 -3.45
C HIS A 258 -22.42 -16.22 -4.97
N ASP A 259 -22.22 -15.02 -5.51
CA ASP A 259 -22.07 -14.67 -6.94
C ASP A 259 -23.33 -14.90 -7.80
N THR A 260 -24.00 -16.06 -7.67
CA THR A 260 -25.14 -16.46 -8.51
C THR A 260 -26.48 -16.47 -7.78
N TYR A 261 -26.47 -16.35 -6.45
CA TYR A 261 -27.65 -16.24 -5.58
C TYR A 261 -27.23 -15.62 -4.25
N MET A 262 -28.21 -15.23 -3.43
CA MET A 262 -27.96 -14.74 -2.08
C MET A 262 -28.50 -15.72 -1.03
N SER A 263 -27.93 -15.72 0.17
CA SER A 263 -28.46 -16.49 1.30
C SER A 263 -28.72 -15.58 2.49
N VAL A 264 -29.75 -15.90 3.27
CA VAL A 264 -30.08 -15.18 4.49
C VAL A 264 -29.01 -15.40 5.55
N ASP A 265 -28.52 -14.32 6.18
CA ASP A 265 -27.67 -14.44 7.35
C ASP A 265 -28.51 -14.91 8.56
N LYS A 266 -28.19 -16.10 9.08
CA LYS A 266 -28.93 -16.73 10.18
C LYS A 266 -28.47 -16.27 11.57
N ASP A 267 -27.42 -15.45 11.66
CA ASP A 267 -26.95 -14.90 12.95
C ASP A 267 -27.87 -13.78 13.44
N ASN A 268 -28.58 -14.04 14.54
CA ASN A 268 -29.48 -13.07 15.16
C ASN A 268 -28.73 -11.84 15.73
N ASN A 269 -27.42 -11.92 15.98
CA ASN A 269 -26.62 -10.76 16.41
C ASN A 269 -26.46 -9.72 15.30
N HIS A 270 -26.69 -10.11 14.04
CA HIS A 270 -26.59 -9.21 12.88
C HIS A 270 -27.90 -8.52 12.53
N ILE A 271 -28.99 -8.76 13.27
CA ILE A 271 -30.26 -8.05 13.08
C ILE A 271 -30.08 -6.56 13.36
N PHE A 272 -30.62 -5.71 12.49
CA PHE A 272 -30.47 -4.27 12.59
C PHE A 272 -31.73 -3.51 12.19
N THR A 273 -31.83 -2.26 12.63
CA THR A 273 -32.92 -1.36 12.25
C THR A 273 -32.50 -0.44 11.11
N LEU A 274 -33.38 -0.27 10.13
CA LEU A 274 -33.16 0.55 8.96
C LEU A 274 -34.15 1.72 8.91
N SER A 275 -33.63 2.94 8.75
CA SER A 275 -34.45 4.15 8.54
C SER A 275 -34.29 4.66 7.11
N GLY A 276 -34.78 5.87 6.79
CA GLY A 276 -34.61 6.49 5.46
C GLY A 276 -35.80 6.37 4.51
N MET A 277 -36.89 5.72 4.92
CA MET A 277 -38.14 5.66 4.15
C MET A 277 -38.83 7.02 4.10
N ASP A 278 -39.48 7.32 2.97
CA ASP A 278 -40.35 8.48 2.80
C ASP A 278 -41.72 8.28 3.48
N ASP A 279 -42.53 9.35 3.55
CA ASP A 279 -43.83 9.31 4.20
C ASP A 279 -44.84 8.41 3.46
N LYS A 280 -44.68 8.19 2.16
CA LYS A 280 -45.56 7.31 1.37
C LYS A 280 -45.35 5.85 1.75
N ILE A 281 -44.09 5.43 1.88
CA ILE A 281 -43.69 4.11 2.35
C ILE A 281 -44.13 3.95 3.80
N ARG A 282 -43.86 4.92 4.68
CA ARG A 282 -44.19 4.82 6.11
C ARG A 282 -45.68 4.62 6.41
N LYS A 283 -46.57 5.13 5.56
CA LYS A 283 -48.02 4.94 5.67
C LYS A 283 -48.53 3.61 5.11
N ASN A 284 -47.80 3.00 4.18
CA ASN A 284 -48.29 1.86 3.38
C ASN A 284 -47.41 0.62 3.47
N TYR A 285 -46.44 0.59 4.40
CA TYR A 285 -45.36 -0.38 4.43
C TYR A 285 -45.83 -1.84 4.50
N LEU A 286 -46.94 -2.15 5.17
CA LEU A 286 -47.50 -3.52 5.20
C LEU A 286 -47.89 -4.03 3.81
N ARG A 287 -48.31 -3.13 2.92
CA ARG A 287 -48.68 -3.46 1.54
C ARG A 287 -47.50 -3.37 0.59
N THR A 288 -46.62 -2.38 0.78
CA THR A 288 -45.54 -2.10 -0.18
C THR A 288 -44.23 -2.82 0.15
N HIS A 289 -43.99 -3.15 1.42
CA HIS A 289 -42.76 -3.78 1.94
C HIS A 289 -43.11 -4.84 3.00
N PRO A 290 -43.91 -5.87 2.66
CA PRO A 290 -44.24 -6.96 3.58
C PRO A 290 -42.97 -7.68 4.08
N VAL A 291 -43.06 -8.38 5.23
CA VAL A 291 -41.98 -9.25 5.72
C VAL A 291 -41.57 -10.25 4.64
N GLY A 292 -40.26 -10.47 4.50
CA GLY A 292 -39.66 -11.23 3.40
C GLY A 292 -39.24 -10.39 2.19
N THR A 293 -39.61 -9.10 2.16
CA THR A 293 -39.19 -8.20 1.08
C THR A 293 -37.68 -7.97 1.14
N ILE A 294 -36.99 -8.20 0.01
CA ILE A 294 -35.56 -7.90 -0.12
C ILE A 294 -35.39 -6.43 -0.50
N ILE A 295 -34.48 -5.76 0.20
CA ILE A 295 -34.22 -4.34 0.03
C ILE A 295 -32.72 -4.08 -0.08
N THR A 296 -32.35 -3.04 -0.84
CA THR A 296 -31.02 -2.48 -0.81
C THR A 296 -30.97 -1.35 0.22
N PHE A 297 -29.90 -1.31 1.00
CA PHE A 297 -29.63 -0.27 1.97
C PHE A 297 -28.17 0.18 1.89
N GLU A 298 -27.92 1.41 2.30
CA GLU A 298 -26.58 1.98 2.39
C GLU A 298 -26.16 2.15 3.85
N CYS A 299 -24.88 1.94 4.16
CA CYS A 299 -24.35 2.17 5.50
C CYS A 299 -22.96 2.81 5.48
N SER A 300 -22.57 3.43 6.60
CA SER A 300 -21.26 4.09 6.73
C SER A 300 -20.21 3.20 7.40
N GLY A 301 -20.35 1.87 7.30
CA GLY A 301 -19.52 0.85 7.95
C GLY A 301 -20.28 0.03 9.00
N PHE A 302 -19.59 -0.88 9.70
CA PHE A 302 -20.19 -1.85 10.63
C PHE A 302 -19.70 -1.66 12.08
N THR A 303 -20.43 -2.23 13.04
CA THR A 303 -19.98 -2.39 14.43
C THR A 303 -19.09 -3.62 14.58
N ASP A 304 -18.41 -3.78 15.72
CA ASP A 304 -17.58 -4.96 16.04
C ASP A 304 -18.36 -6.29 16.02
N LYS A 305 -19.69 -6.22 16.08
CA LYS A 305 -20.61 -7.36 15.95
C LYS A 305 -21.19 -7.50 14.55
N GLY A 306 -20.64 -6.85 13.53
CA GLY A 306 -21.11 -6.98 12.15
C GLY A 306 -22.42 -6.26 11.81
N VAL A 307 -23.00 -5.49 12.73
CA VAL A 307 -24.25 -4.73 12.52
C VAL A 307 -23.97 -3.43 11.75
N PRO A 308 -24.71 -3.10 10.67
CA PRO A 308 -24.55 -1.85 9.93
C PRO A 308 -24.73 -0.58 10.79
N ARG A 309 -23.83 0.40 10.63
CA ARG A 309 -23.92 1.72 11.26
C ARG A 309 -24.61 2.71 10.33
N PHE A 310 -25.63 3.39 10.88
CA PHE A 310 -26.42 4.41 10.19
C PHE A 310 -27.05 3.91 8.88
N GLY A 311 -27.60 2.69 8.90
CA GLY A 311 -28.26 2.09 7.73
C GLY A 311 -29.42 2.94 7.21
N ARG A 312 -29.46 3.15 5.89
CA ARG A 312 -30.53 3.86 5.18
C ARG A 312 -31.13 3.03 4.05
N TYR A 313 -32.44 2.90 4.06
CA TYR A 313 -33.22 2.29 2.99
C TYR A 313 -33.01 3.03 1.67
N LEU A 314 -32.81 2.27 0.59
CA LEU A 314 -32.72 2.79 -0.77
C LEU A 314 -33.90 2.34 -1.64
N ARG A 315 -34.06 1.03 -1.85
CA ARG A 315 -35.06 0.46 -2.78
C ARG A 315 -35.40 -1.00 -2.47
N ILE A 316 -36.51 -1.50 -3.00
CA ILE A 316 -36.84 -2.94 -3.09
C ILE A 316 -35.99 -3.59 -4.18
N ARG A 317 -35.68 -4.88 -4.00
CA ARG A 317 -35.05 -5.77 -4.98
C ARG A 317 -35.95 -6.98 -5.22
N ASP A 318 -36.51 -7.08 -6.41
CA ASP A 318 -37.33 -8.20 -6.89
C ASP A 318 -36.56 -9.16 -7.81
N ASP A 319 -35.32 -8.79 -8.18
CA ASP A 319 -34.39 -9.50 -9.04
C ASP A 319 -33.46 -10.48 -8.30
N VAL A 320 -33.51 -10.51 -6.97
CA VAL A 320 -32.61 -11.32 -6.13
C VAL A 320 -33.21 -12.69 -5.81
N VAL A 321 -32.49 -13.75 -6.18
CA VAL A 321 -32.85 -15.14 -5.82
C VAL A 321 -32.19 -15.51 -4.49
N VAL A 322 -32.99 -15.79 -3.46
CA VAL A 322 -32.51 -16.23 -2.14
C VAL A 322 -32.59 -17.76 -2.02
N LYS A 323 -31.50 -18.42 -1.62
CA LYS A 323 -31.43 -19.87 -1.39
C LYS A 323 -30.75 -20.22 -0.07
N ASP A 324 -31.08 -21.38 0.49
CA ASP A 324 -30.31 -21.97 1.59
C ASP A 324 -28.93 -22.41 1.08
N HIS A 325 -27.88 -21.89 1.70
CA HIS A 325 -26.50 -22.25 1.38
C HIS A 325 -26.06 -23.45 2.23
N VAL A 326 -25.79 -24.58 1.59
CA VAL A 326 -25.29 -25.81 2.25
C VAL A 326 -23.77 -25.83 2.11
N VAL A 327 -23.06 -25.44 3.16
CA VAL A 327 -21.59 -25.54 3.23
C VAL A 327 -21.24 -26.96 3.66
N SER A 328 -20.46 -27.68 2.86
CA SER A 328 -19.78 -28.90 3.32
C SER A 328 -18.79 -28.53 4.43
N GLU A 329 -18.93 -29.09 5.63
CA GLU A 329 -18.04 -28.79 6.78
C GLU A 329 -16.55 -29.11 6.52
N GLU A 330 -16.26 -29.89 5.47
CA GLU A 330 -14.90 -30.24 5.05
C GLU A 330 -14.36 -29.40 3.88
N SER A 331 -15.13 -28.44 3.35
CA SER A 331 -14.70 -27.59 2.24
C SER A 331 -13.48 -26.75 2.60
N ARG A 332 -12.60 -26.52 1.62
CA ARG A 332 -11.42 -25.62 1.72
C ARG A 332 -11.38 -24.57 0.61
N GLU A 333 -12.43 -24.46 -0.19
CA GLU A 333 -12.44 -23.62 -1.39
C GLU A 333 -12.35 -22.13 -1.04
N THR A 334 -13.14 -21.68 -0.05
CA THR A 334 -13.16 -20.28 0.37
C THR A 334 -11.85 -19.90 1.06
N LEU A 335 -11.30 -20.77 1.91
CA LEU A 335 -9.99 -20.58 2.54
C LEU A 335 -8.88 -20.46 1.50
N ASN A 336 -8.88 -21.32 0.48
CA ASN A 336 -7.91 -21.24 -0.61
C ASN A 336 -8.03 -19.92 -1.40
N LYS A 337 -9.25 -19.44 -1.65
CA LYS A 337 -9.50 -18.15 -2.29
C LYS A 337 -8.98 -16.99 -1.45
N VAL A 338 -9.26 -16.98 -0.14
CA VAL A 338 -8.75 -15.99 0.81
C VAL A 338 -7.22 -15.99 0.82
N VAL A 339 -6.58 -17.14 0.98
CA VAL A 339 -5.11 -17.27 0.96
C VAL A 339 -4.52 -16.75 -0.34
N LYS A 340 -5.14 -17.05 -1.48
CA LYS A 340 -4.67 -16.58 -2.80
C LYS A 340 -4.70 -15.06 -2.91
N ILE A 341 -5.81 -14.42 -2.50
CA ILE A 341 -5.97 -12.97 -2.53
C ILE A 341 -4.95 -12.30 -1.61
N PHE A 342 -4.86 -12.74 -0.35
CA PHE A 342 -3.92 -12.19 0.63
C PHE A 342 -2.45 -12.41 0.25
N SER A 343 -2.11 -13.52 -0.42
CA SER A 343 -0.77 -13.76 -0.96
C SER A 343 -0.43 -12.79 -2.10
N HIS A 344 -1.41 -12.45 -2.94
CA HIS A 344 -1.21 -11.45 -3.99
C HIS A 344 -0.99 -10.05 -3.40
N LEU A 345 -1.79 -9.65 -2.40
CA LEU A 345 -1.59 -8.39 -1.68
C LEU A 345 -0.20 -8.33 -1.03
N GLU A 346 0.23 -9.40 -0.33
CA GLU A 346 1.56 -9.48 0.26
C GLU A 346 2.64 -9.22 -0.79
N ASN A 347 2.58 -9.93 -1.91
CA ASN A 347 3.57 -9.79 -2.99
C ASN A 347 3.57 -8.37 -3.58
N TYR A 348 2.40 -7.82 -3.89
CA TYR A 348 2.29 -6.46 -4.41
C TYR A 348 2.91 -5.44 -3.45
N TYR A 349 2.52 -5.45 -2.17
CA TYR A 349 3.04 -4.48 -1.19
C TYR A 349 4.52 -4.69 -0.90
N LYS A 350 4.98 -5.95 -0.88
CA LYS A 350 6.41 -6.29 -0.76
C LYS A 350 7.22 -5.75 -1.93
N SER A 351 6.73 -5.90 -3.15
CA SER A 351 7.34 -5.39 -4.36
C SER A 351 7.32 -3.86 -4.45
N ASN A 352 6.29 -3.22 -3.90
CA ASN A 352 6.18 -1.76 -3.79
C ASN A 352 6.89 -1.19 -2.54
N TYR A 353 7.61 -2.02 -1.78
CA TYR A 353 8.33 -1.64 -0.55
C TYR A 353 7.47 -1.00 0.54
N ASP A 354 6.17 -1.29 0.54
CA ASP A 354 5.34 -1.04 1.70
C ASP A 354 5.60 -2.14 2.73
N THR A 355 6.72 -1.98 3.45
CA THR A 355 7.19 -2.99 4.41
C THR A 355 6.21 -3.23 5.55
N PHE A 356 5.35 -2.27 5.85
CA PHE A 356 4.36 -2.37 6.92
C PHE A 356 3.17 -3.22 6.47
N ARG A 357 2.57 -2.93 5.32
CA ARG A 357 1.49 -3.74 4.75
C ARG A 357 1.99 -5.13 4.35
N ALA A 358 3.18 -5.23 3.77
CA ALA A 358 3.80 -6.52 3.44
C ALA A 358 3.99 -7.40 4.69
N LYS A 359 4.52 -6.85 5.80
CA LYS A 359 4.65 -7.60 7.07
C LYS A 359 3.28 -8.00 7.64
N THR A 360 2.29 -7.11 7.53
CA THR A 360 0.92 -7.38 7.96
C THR A 360 0.35 -8.56 7.19
N TYR A 361 0.38 -8.52 5.86
CA TYR A 361 -0.12 -9.60 5.01
C TYR A 361 0.69 -10.89 5.13
N MET A 362 2.00 -10.81 5.34
CA MET A 362 2.84 -11.98 5.65
C MET A 362 2.41 -12.65 6.96
N SER A 363 2.13 -11.87 8.01
CA SER A 363 1.61 -12.40 9.28
C SER A 363 0.25 -13.05 9.11
N VAL A 364 -0.64 -12.43 8.32
CA VAL A 364 -1.98 -12.98 8.01
C VAL A 364 -1.86 -14.26 7.20
N ASN A 365 -1.05 -14.30 6.14
CA ASN A 365 -0.82 -15.50 5.34
C ASN A 365 -0.24 -16.65 6.17
N LYS A 366 0.66 -16.35 7.12
CA LYS A 366 1.18 -17.36 8.06
C LYS A 366 0.07 -17.93 8.95
N ALA A 367 -0.82 -17.08 9.45
CA ALA A 367 -1.96 -17.51 10.25
C ALA A 367 -2.97 -18.34 9.44
N LEU A 368 -3.33 -17.89 8.23
CA LEU A 368 -4.26 -18.59 7.34
C LEU A 368 -3.75 -19.95 6.86
N LYS A 369 -2.43 -20.12 6.68
CA LYS A 369 -1.82 -21.42 6.37
C LYS A 369 -2.01 -22.46 7.47
N GLY A 370 -2.24 -22.04 8.71
CA GLY A 370 -2.52 -22.93 9.83
C GLY A 370 -3.95 -23.49 9.85
N LEU A 371 -4.85 -22.95 9.01
CA LEU A 371 -6.25 -23.38 8.94
C LEU A 371 -6.39 -24.57 7.98
N SER A 372 -7.31 -25.48 8.32
CA SER A 372 -7.58 -26.73 7.62
C SER A 372 -8.82 -26.67 6.72
N LYS A 373 -9.84 -25.90 7.10
CA LYS A 373 -11.17 -25.89 6.45
C LYS A 373 -11.87 -24.52 6.50
N ASP A 374 -12.89 -24.35 5.67
CA ASP A 374 -13.66 -23.10 5.51
C ASP A 374 -14.41 -22.71 6.79
N SER A 375 -14.84 -23.70 7.60
CA SER A 375 -15.54 -23.44 8.86
C SER A 375 -14.67 -22.67 9.88
N GLU A 376 -13.35 -22.69 9.73
CA GLU A 376 -12.40 -21.98 10.59
C GLU A 376 -12.22 -20.51 10.18
N LEU A 377 -12.84 -20.06 9.10
CA LEU A 377 -12.86 -18.65 8.70
C LEU A 377 -13.89 -17.81 9.48
N ASP A 378 -14.55 -18.39 10.48
CA ASP A 378 -15.50 -17.66 11.31
C ASP A 378 -14.79 -16.55 12.12
N ALA A 379 -15.46 -15.42 12.27
CA ALA A 379 -14.88 -14.22 12.88
C ALA A 379 -14.43 -14.45 14.34
N SER A 380 -15.12 -15.30 15.10
CA SER A 380 -14.78 -15.62 16.48
C SER A 380 -13.53 -16.48 16.59
N HIS A 381 -13.40 -17.51 15.75
CA HIS A 381 -12.18 -18.30 15.65
C HIS A 381 -11.00 -17.46 15.17
N LEU A 382 -11.15 -16.70 14.08
CA LEU A 382 -10.09 -15.85 13.53
C LEU A 382 -9.57 -14.82 14.54
N LYS A 383 -10.45 -14.26 15.37
CA LYS A 383 -10.08 -13.30 16.43
C LYS A 383 -9.22 -13.92 17.55
N SER A 384 -9.31 -15.23 17.74
CA SER A 384 -8.47 -15.96 18.70
C SER A 384 -7.03 -16.16 18.19
N ILE A 385 -6.79 -15.99 16.88
CA ILE A 385 -5.50 -16.26 16.26
C ILE A 385 -4.59 -15.03 16.38
N LYS A 386 -3.44 -15.23 17.02
CA LYS A 386 -2.42 -14.19 17.19
C LYS A 386 -1.96 -13.66 15.83
N GLY A 387 -2.11 -12.37 15.61
CA GLY A 387 -1.71 -11.69 14.36
C GLY A 387 -2.86 -11.41 13.39
N ILE A 388 -4.09 -11.86 13.68
CA ILE A 388 -5.29 -11.47 12.95
C ILE A 388 -6.07 -10.43 13.78
N GLY A 389 -6.16 -9.21 13.26
CA GLY A 389 -6.93 -8.11 13.86
C GLY A 389 -8.30 -7.93 13.20
N GLN A 390 -9.14 -7.07 13.77
CA GLN A 390 -10.49 -6.80 13.24
C GLN A 390 -10.48 -6.38 11.77
N GLY A 391 -9.56 -5.51 11.35
CA GLY A 391 -9.45 -5.10 9.95
C GLY A 391 -9.06 -6.22 8.98
N THR A 392 -8.42 -7.30 9.45
CA THR A 392 -8.16 -8.50 8.65
C THR A 392 -9.42 -9.36 8.57
N ILE A 393 -10.14 -9.50 9.69
CA ILE A 393 -11.42 -10.22 9.75
C ILE A 393 -12.43 -9.58 8.79
N ASP A 394 -12.51 -8.24 8.77
CA ASP A 394 -13.40 -7.50 7.88
C ASP A 394 -13.07 -7.76 6.39
N ARG A 395 -11.78 -7.84 6.05
CA ARG A 395 -11.33 -8.18 4.68
C ARG A 395 -11.62 -9.62 4.31
N ILE A 396 -11.40 -10.57 5.23
CA ILE A 396 -11.74 -11.98 5.01
C ILE A 396 -13.25 -12.11 4.81
N LYS A 397 -14.04 -11.41 5.63
CA LYS A 397 -15.50 -11.35 5.50
C LYS A 397 -15.93 -10.76 4.15
N GLU A 398 -15.27 -9.70 3.67
CA GLU A 398 -15.53 -9.16 2.33
C GLU A 398 -15.28 -10.21 1.23
N ILE A 399 -14.21 -11.00 1.33
CA ILE A 399 -13.92 -12.09 0.38
C ILE A 399 -14.98 -13.19 0.44
N ILE A 400 -15.42 -13.55 1.64
CA ILE A 400 -16.49 -14.54 1.83
C ILE A 400 -17.80 -14.02 1.24
N ASP A 401 -18.14 -12.76 1.52
CA ASP A 401 -19.43 -12.16 1.18
C ASP A 401 -19.53 -11.70 -0.27
N THR A 402 -18.41 -11.41 -0.95
CA THR A 402 -18.41 -10.84 -2.31
C THR A 402 -17.61 -11.66 -3.32
N GLY A 403 -16.97 -12.73 -2.88
CA GLY A 403 -16.11 -13.56 -3.72
C GLY A 403 -14.75 -12.93 -4.07
N THR A 404 -14.48 -11.68 -3.68
CA THR A 404 -13.22 -10.96 -3.92
C THR A 404 -12.95 -9.89 -2.84
N LEU A 405 -11.87 -9.13 -2.98
CA LEU A 405 -11.56 -7.99 -2.10
C LEU A 405 -11.36 -6.75 -2.97
N GLN A 406 -12.02 -5.63 -2.65
CA GLN A 406 -11.90 -4.40 -3.44
C GLN A 406 -10.47 -3.87 -3.50
N GLU A 407 -9.71 -4.01 -2.41
CA GLU A 407 -8.27 -3.68 -2.36
C GLU A 407 -7.49 -4.53 -3.37
N TYR A 408 -7.82 -5.82 -3.49
CA TYR A 408 -7.22 -6.73 -4.48
C TYR A 408 -7.63 -6.38 -5.91
N GLU A 409 -8.92 -6.13 -6.16
CA GLU A 409 -9.44 -5.75 -7.48
C GLU A 409 -8.77 -4.48 -8.05
N LYS A 410 -8.40 -3.53 -7.18
CA LYS A 410 -7.69 -2.31 -7.59
C LYS A 410 -6.25 -2.54 -8.04
N ILE A 411 -5.62 -3.63 -7.60
CA ILE A 411 -4.17 -3.87 -7.82
C ILE A 411 -3.89 -5.14 -8.61
N LYS A 412 -4.86 -6.06 -8.75
CA LYS A 412 -4.66 -7.37 -9.39
C LYS A 412 -4.13 -7.30 -10.82
N ASP A 413 -4.46 -6.21 -11.52
CA ASP A 413 -4.03 -5.94 -12.90
C ASP A 413 -2.97 -4.83 -12.99
N LYS A 414 -2.62 -4.18 -11.86
CA LYS A 414 -1.60 -3.12 -11.84
C LYS A 414 -0.21 -3.75 -11.74
N LYS A 415 0.56 -3.65 -12.81
CA LYS A 415 2.01 -3.83 -12.73
C LYS A 415 2.58 -2.65 -11.97
N SER A 416 3.34 -2.92 -10.92
CA SER A 416 4.02 -1.85 -10.20
C SER A 416 5.06 -1.23 -11.14
N PRO A 417 5.04 0.10 -11.38
CA PRO A 417 6.10 0.75 -12.15
C PRO A 417 7.48 0.48 -11.54
N LEU A 418 7.52 0.29 -10.22
CA LEU A 418 8.74 -0.05 -9.51
C LEU A 418 9.25 -1.46 -9.85
N GLU A 419 8.35 -2.45 -9.95
CA GLU A 419 8.72 -3.80 -10.41
C GLU A 419 9.23 -3.76 -11.84
N GLU A 420 8.62 -2.93 -12.69
CA GLU A 420 9.07 -2.74 -14.05
C GLU A 420 10.46 -2.10 -14.11
N PHE A 421 10.72 -1.05 -13.32
CA PHE A 421 12.04 -0.41 -13.26
C PHE A 421 13.12 -1.34 -12.70
N LEU A 422 12.80 -2.15 -11.70
CA LEU A 422 13.76 -3.12 -11.13
C LEU A 422 14.16 -4.23 -12.10
N LYS A 423 13.37 -4.46 -13.16
CA LYS A 423 13.72 -5.38 -14.25
C LYS A 423 14.68 -4.78 -15.26
N ILE A 424 14.92 -3.47 -15.23
CA ILE A 424 15.93 -2.80 -16.07
C ILE A 424 17.31 -3.13 -15.49
N HIS A 425 18.19 -3.72 -16.30
CA HIS A 425 19.54 -4.05 -15.86
C HIS A 425 20.28 -2.79 -15.37
N GLY A 426 20.92 -2.89 -14.20
CA GLY A 426 21.63 -1.76 -13.58
C GLY A 426 20.74 -0.78 -12.79
N VAL A 427 19.42 -0.97 -12.79
CA VAL A 427 18.49 -0.17 -11.96
C VAL A 427 18.24 -0.90 -10.64
N GLY A 428 18.87 -0.40 -9.58
CA GLY A 428 18.64 -0.85 -8.21
C GLY A 428 17.48 -0.11 -7.53
N LYS A 429 17.12 -0.56 -6.32
CA LYS A 429 15.99 -0.04 -5.52
C LYS A 429 15.98 1.48 -5.36
N GLN A 430 17.12 2.08 -5.05
CA GLN A 430 17.23 3.53 -4.86
C GLN A 430 16.98 4.29 -6.17
N HIS A 431 17.52 3.78 -7.28
CA HIS A 431 17.35 4.41 -8.59
C HIS A 431 15.92 4.28 -9.09
N ALA A 432 15.31 3.10 -8.93
CA ALA A 432 13.91 2.86 -9.26
C ALA A 432 12.95 3.81 -8.51
N LYS A 433 13.24 4.11 -7.23
CA LYS A 433 12.51 5.14 -6.46
C LYS A 433 12.72 6.55 -7.02
N LYS A 434 13.93 6.91 -7.44
CA LYS A 434 14.19 8.21 -8.09
C LYS A 434 13.38 8.36 -9.37
N LEU A 435 13.26 7.31 -10.18
CA LEU A 435 12.45 7.33 -11.41
C LEU A 435 10.96 7.55 -11.08
N LEU A 436 10.43 6.85 -10.07
CA LEU A 436 9.07 7.11 -9.58
C LEU A 436 8.88 8.56 -9.12
N SER A 437 9.79 9.09 -8.31
CA SER A 437 9.72 10.46 -7.81
C SER A 437 9.85 11.50 -8.92
N ALA A 438 10.54 11.17 -10.01
CA ALA A 438 10.61 11.99 -11.22
C ALA A 438 9.33 11.92 -12.08
N GLY A 439 8.36 11.08 -11.71
CA GLY A 439 7.04 11.01 -12.34
C GLY A 439 6.87 9.89 -13.37
N PHE A 440 7.88 9.04 -13.59
CA PHE A 440 7.78 7.91 -14.51
C PHE A 440 6.86 6.82 -13.94
N LYS A 441 5.93 6.32 -14.76
CA LYS A 441 4.91 5.35 -14.38
C LYS A 441 5.05 3.99 -15.09
N GLY A 442 6.10 3.80 -15.87
CA GLY A 442 6.41 2.52 -16.50
C GLY A 442 7.60 2.62 -17.45
N VAL A 443 8.03 1.47 -17.99
CA VAL A 443 9.19 1.42 -18.89
C VAL A 443 8.96 2.24 -20.17
N ASP A 444 7.73 2.30 -20.65
CA ASP A 444 7.40 3.07 -21.86
C ASP A 444 7.56 4.59 -21.67
N ASP A 445 7.31 5.10 -20.47
CA ASP A 445 7.58 6.52 -20.18
C ASP A 445 9.08 6.83 -20.25
N LEU A 446 9.94 5.88 -19.85
CA LEU A 446 11.39 6.02 -19.98
C LEU A 446 11.83 5.98 -21.45
N ARG A 447 11.20 5.15 -22.29
CA ARG A 447 11.50 5.05 -23.73
C ARG A 447 11.10 6.31 -24.50
N ASN A 448 9.99 6.92 -24.09
CA ASN A 448 9.45 8.12 -24.73
C ASN A 448 10.00 9.43 -24.12
N CYS A 449 10.99 9.34 -23.23
CA CYS A 449 11.59 10.50 -22.58
C CYS A 449 12.71 11.08 -23.44
N ASP A 450 12.51 12.30 -23.95
CA ASP A 450 13.48 12.99 -24.82
C ASP A 450 14.84 13.22 -24.16
N ASN A 451 14.87 13.35 -22.82
CA ASN A 451 16.07 13.60 -22.02
C ASN A 451 16.41 12.42 -21.08
N ILE A 452 16.17 11.18 -21.52
CA ILE A 452 16.40 9.97 -20.70
C ILE A 452 17.84 9.84 -20.15
N GLN A 453 18.82 10.44 -20.85
CA GLN A 453 20.23 10.51 -20.44
C GLN A 453 20.43 11.23 -19.10
N ASP A 454 19.53 12.15 -18.71
CA ASP A 454 19.56 12.84 -17.42
C ASP A 454 19.12 11.91 -16.27
N HIS A 455 18.43 10.81 -16.60
CA HIS A 455 17.80 9.91 -15.64
C HIS A 455 18.48 8.54 -15.56
N LEU A 456 19.13 8.06 -16.63
CA LEU A 456 19.77 6.75 -16.71
C LEU A 456 21.24 6.86 -17.14
N ASN A 457 22.11 6.08 -16.51
CA ASN A 457 23.51 5.93 -16.97
C ASN A 457 23.65 4.93 -18.14
N ASP A 458 24.82 4.86 -18.76
CA ASP A 458 25.11 3.96 -19.89
C ASP A 458 24.71 2.49 -19.67
N THR A 459 24.92 1.96 -18.47
CA THR A 459 24.57 0.57 -18.15
C THR A 459 23.06 0.39 -18.08
N GLN A 460 22.36 1.36 -17.47
CA GLN A 460 20.91 1.38 -17.35
C GLN A 460 20.22 1.64 -18.70
N MET A 461 20.81 2.47 -19.56
CA MET A 461 20.32 2.69 -20.92
C MET A 461 20.41 1.40 -21.76
N LYS A 462 21.52 0.67 -21.67
CA LYS A 462 21.62 -0.68 -22.27
C LYS A 462 20.59 -1.64 -21.65
N GLY A 463 20.37 -1.56 -20.34
CA GLY A 463 19.33 -2.31 -19.66
C GLY A 463 17.92 -2.01 -20.19
N LEU A 464 17.63 -0.75 -20.51
CA LEU A 464 16.36 -0.30 -21.07
C LEU A 464 16.22 -0.75 -22.54
N GLN A 465 17.29 -0.64 -23.32
CA GLN A 465 17.35 -1.06 -24.73
C GLN A 465 16.99 -2.55 -24.89
N TYR A 466 17.54 -3.40 -24.02
CA TYR A 466 17.32 -4.84 -24.07
C TYR A 466 16.24 -5.33 -23.08
N TYR A 467 15.44 -4.42 -22.53
CA TYR A 467 14.47 -4.74 -21.47
C TYR A 467 13.58 -5.93 -21.81
N ASP A 468 12.91 -5.88 -22.97
CA ASP A 468 11.97 -6.93 -23.38
C ASP A 468 12.69 -8.26 -23.62
N ASP A 469 13.83 -8.22 -24.34
CA ASP A 469 14.68 -9.39 -24.61
C ASP A 469 15.10 -10.12 -23.33
N MET A 470 15.44 -9.39 -22.26
CA MET A 470 15.83 -9.97 -20.96
C MET A 470 14.66 -10.63 -20.20
N GLN A 471 13.40 -10.31 -20.52
CA GLN A 471 12.23 -10.92 -19.89
C GLN A 471 11.80 -12.22 -20.58
N VAL A 472 12.24 -12.47 -21.82
CA VAL A 472 11.85 -13.66 -22.57
C VAL A 472 12.62 -14.88 -22.08
N ARG A 473 11.89 -15.88 -21.58
CA ARG A 473 12.45 -17.19 -21.19
C ARG A 473 13.11 -17.88 -22.39
N ILE A 474 14.22 -18.56 -22.15
CA ILE A 474 15.04 -19.23 -23.16
C ILE A 474 14.71 -20.73 -23.11
N PRO A 475 14.10 -21.31 -24.16
CA PRO A 475 13.81 -22.74 -24.18
C PRO A 475 15.08 -23.59 -24.07
N TYR A 476 15.02 -24.72 -23.36
CA TYR A 476 16.16 -25.62 -23.18
C TYR A 476 16.88 -25.97 -24.49
N LYS A 477 16.12 -26.26 -25.56
CA LYS A 477 16.64 -26.58 -26.89
C LYS A 477 17.38 -25.42 -27.56
N GLU A 478 17.04 -24.18 -27.23
CA GLU A 478 17.78 -23.03 -27.73
C GLU A 478 19.16 -22.96 -27.05
N ILE A 479 19.22 -23.15 -25.73
CA ILE A 479 20.48 -23.16 -24.97
C ILE A 479 21.43 -24.26 -25.46
N GLN A 480 20.90 -25.43 -25.85
CA GLN A 480 21.71 -26.49 -26.48
C GLN A 480 22.43 -26.00 -27.76
N LYS A 481 21.78 -25.17 -28.57
CA LYS A 481 22.40 -24.59 -29.77
C LYS A 481 23.49 -23.58 -29.40
N HIS A 482 23.24 -22.75 -28.38
CA HIS A 482 24.27 -21.87 -27.82
C HIS A 482 25.47 -22.69 -27.30
N GLU A 483 25.23 -23.79 -26.58
CA GLU A 483 26.27 -24.66 -26.02
C GLU A 483 27.19 -25.20 -27.11
N VAL A 484 26.62 -25.76 -28.19
CA VAL A 484 27.39 -26.28 -29.32
C VAL A 484 28.22 -25.17 -29.97
N TYR A 485 27.60 -24.02 -30.24
CA TYR A 485 28.29 -22.87 -30.85
C TYR A 485 29.47 -22.40 -29.99
N LEU A 486 29.23 -22.18 -28.69
CA LEU A 486 30.23 -21.64 -27.77
C LEU A 486 31.36 -22.63 -27.48
N LYS A 487 31.07 -23.93 -27.37
CA LYS A 487 32.09 -24.97 -27.23
C LYS A 487 32.97 -25.06 -28.47
N ASN A 488 32.39 -24.93 -29.67
CA ASN A 488 33.17 -24.92 -30.92
C ASN A 488 34.14 -23.73 -30.97
N ILE A 489 33.72 -22.54 -30.53
CA ILE A 489 34.60 -21.37 -30.45
C ILE A 489 35.69 -21.58 -29.41
N LEU A 490 35.35 -22.05 -28.20
CA LEU A 490 36.35 -22.27 -27.15
C LEU A 490 37.39 -23.30 -27.59
N ASN A 491 36.98 -24.40 -28.21
CA ASN A 491 37.88 -25.44 -28.68
C ASN A 491 38.89 -24.92 -29.73
N LYS A 492 38.49 -23.96 -30.57
CA LYS A 492 39.42 -23.30 -31.51
C LYS A 492 40.44 -22.40 -30.81
N ILE A 493 40.08 -21.84 -29.66
CA ILE A 493 40.92 -20.90 -28.89
C ILE A 493 41.88 -21.65 -27.97
N ASP A 494 41.37 -22.63 -27.23
CA ASP A 494 42.11 -23.42 -26.25
C ASP A 494 41.44 -24.81 -26.09
N PRO A 495 41.94 -25.85 -26.78
CA PRO A 495 41.40 -27.21 -26.68
C PRO A 495 41.49 -27.85 -25.29
N LYS A 496 42.30 -27.27 -24.37
CA LYS A 496 42.43 -27.76 -22.99
C LYS A 496 41.45 -27.07 -22.04
N ALA A 497 40.80 -26.01 -22.48
CA ALA A 497 39.77 -25.34 -21.70
C ALA A 497 38.44 -26.07 -21.83
N GLU A 498 37.65 -26.05 -20.76
CA GLU A 498 36.33 -26.66 -20.74
C GLU A 498 35.27 -25.61 -20.49
N LEU A 499 34.14 -25.75 -21.19
CA LEU A 499 32.97 -24.92 -21.03
C LEU A 499 31.81 -25.75 -20.49
N THR A 500 31.18 -25.28 -19.43
CA THR A 500 29.99 -25.90 -18.86
C THR A 500 28.91 -24.84 -18.73
N ILE A 501 27.74 -25.06 -19.35
CA ILE A 501 26.59 -24.21 -19.07
C ILE A 501 25.96 -24.71 -17.76
N ALA A 502 25.89 -23.82 -16.77
CA ALA A 502 25.42 -24.10 -15.43
C ALA A 502 23.96 -23.64 -15.26
N GLY A 503 23.65 -23.03 -14.11
CA GLY A 503 22.36 -22.40 -13.86
C GLY A 503 21.18 -23.34 -14.01
N SER A 504 20.04 -22.76 -14.39
CA SER A 504 18.79 -23.51 -14.60
C SER A 504 18.87 -24.56 -15.72
N TYR A 505 19.75 -24.36 -16.71
CA TYR A 505 20.02 -25.34 -17.75
C TYR A 505 20.62 -26.64 -17.18
N ARG A 506 21.66 -26.53 -16.33
CA ARG A 506 22.26 -27.73 -15.70
C ARG A 506 21.30 -28.44 -14.73
N ARG A 507 20.34 -27.71 -14.15
CA ARG A 507 19.24 -28.27 -13.34
C ARG A 507 18.08 -28.84 -14.19
N LYS A 508 18.26 -29.02 -15.50
CA LYS A 508 17.29 -29.57 -16.45
C LYS A 508 15.92 -28.88 -16.44
N ARG A 509 15.89 -27.57 -16.20
CA ARG A 509 14.65 -26.79 -16.30
C ARG A 509 14.21 -26.68 -17.76
N PRO A 510 12.90 -26.69 -18.06
CA PRO A 510 12.41 -26.61 -19.44
C PRO A 510 12.79 -25.30 -20.14
N ASP A 511 13.04 -24.24 -19.36
CA ASP A 511 13.53 -22.95 -19.82
C ASP A 511 14.42 -22.26 -18.76
N SER A 512 15.22 -21.29 -19.22
CA SER A 512 16.12 -20.47 -18.40
C SER A 512 15.83 -18.98 -18.56
N GLY A 513 16.32 -18.15 -17.62
CA GLY A 513 16.25 -16.68 -17.76
C GLY A 513 17.42 -16.11 -18.54
N ASP A 514 18.57 -16.77 -18.41
CA ASP A 514 19.86 -16.40 -18.96
C ASP A 514 20.68 -17.66 -19.25
N ILE A 515 21.88 -17.47 -19.80
CA ILE A 515 22.85 -18.52 -20.10
C ILE A 515 24.09 -18.29 -19.25
N ASP A 516 24.24 -19.13 -18.22
CA ASP A 516 25.35 -19.12 -17.27
C ASP A 516 26.50 -20.02 -17.75
N LEU A 517 27.60 -19.44 -18.22
CA LEU A 517 28.74 -20.15 -18.77
C LEU A 517 29.92 -20.19 -17.80
N LEU A 518 30.28 -21.38 -17.34
CA LEU A 518 31.50 -21.60 -16.58
C LEU A 518 32.63 -22.02 -17.51
N LEU A 519 33.64 -21.15 -17.64
CA LEU A 519 34.86 -21.40 -18.41
C LEU A 519 35.98 -21.85 -17.45
N LYS A 520 36.32 -23.13 -17.51
CA LYS A 520 37.43 -23.72 -16.77
C LYS A 520 38.69 -23.69 -17.63
N ALA A 521 39.70 -22.93 -17.21
CA ALA A 521 40.98 -22.89 -17.89
C ALA A 521 42.13 -22.62 -16.92
N SER A 522 43.34 -23.03 -17.28
CA SER A 522 44.54 -22.83 -16.44
C SER A 522 44.99 -21.37 -16.40
N ASN A 523 44.61 -20.56 -17.40
CA ASN A 523 45.03 -19.17 -17.53
C ASN A 523 43.87 -18.25 -17.92
N LYS A 524 43.82 -17.09 -17.27
CA LYS A 524 42.88 -16.00 -17.56
C LYS A 524 43.02 -15.43 -18.98
N LYS A 525 44.18 -15.59 -19.64
CA LYS A 525 44.35 -15.20 -21.05
C LYS A 525 43.31 -15.87 -21.96
N THR A 526 43.00 -17.15 -21.71
CA THR A 526 41.95 -17.88 -22.45
C THR A 526 40.59 -17.23 -22.28
N TYR A 527 40.21 -16.86 -21.05
CA TYR A 527 38.95 -16.16 -20.77
C TYR A 527 38.84 -14.82 -21.51
N ASN A 528 39.90 -13.99 -21.47
CA ASN A 528 39.88 -12.71 -22.17
C ASN A 528 39.73 -12.89 -23.68
N LYS A 529 40.58 -13.77 -24.27
CA LYS A 529 40.55 -14.06 -25.70
C LYS A 529 39.21 -14.65 -26.15
N PHE A 530 38.60 -15.51 -25.33
CA PHE A 530 37.27 -16.06 -25.62
C PHE A 530 36.21 -14.97 -25.72
N ILE A 531 36.18 -14.01 -24.78
CA ILE A 531 35.24 -12.88 -24.85
C ILE A 531 35.52 -12.03 -26.09
N ASP A 532 36.78 -11.71 -26.38
CA ASP A 532 37.14 -10.85 -27.53
C ASP A 532 36.70 -11.49 -28.85
N VAL A 533 36.98 -12.78 -29.06
CA VAL A 533 36.52 -13.51 -30.25
C VAL A 533 35.00 -13.55 -30.35
N LEU A 534 34.28 -13.72 -29.23
CA LEU A 534 32.82 -13.71 -29.26
C LEU A 534 32.24 -12.34 -29.62
N VAL A 535 32.93 -11.24 -29.30
CA VAL A 535 32.55 -9.89 -29.76
C VAL A 535 32.85 -9.72 -31.25
N GLU A 536 34.03 -10.17 -31.71
CA GLU A 536 34.45 -10.10 -33.12
C GLU A 536 33.53 -10.91 -34.04
N GLU A 537 33.11 -12.11 -33.61
CA GLU A 537 32.16 -12.98 -34.32
C GLU A 537 30.70 -12.47 -34.24
N GLY A 538 30.46 -11.34 -33.56
CA GLY A 538 29.13 -10.75 -33.40
C GLY A 538 28.17 -11.55 -32.49
N TYR A 539 28.66 -12.59 -31.80
CA TYR A 539 27.84 -13.34 -30.84
C TYR A 539 27.49 -12.50 -29.62
N LEU A 540 28.48 -11.80 -29.02
CA LEU A 540 28.26 -10.87 -27.92
C LEU A 540 27.94 -9.48 -28.49
N THR A 541 26.69 -9.06 -28.40
CA THR A 541 26.19 -7.84 -29.04
C THR A 541 26.18 -6.62 -28.12
N CYS A 542 26.19 -6.84 -26.80
CA CYS A 542 26.22 -5.75 -25.83
C CYS A 542 26.97 -6.17 -24.56
N GLN A 543 28.01 -5.41 -24.19
CA GLN A 543 28.69 -5.57 -22.90
C GLN A 543 28.00 -4.72 -21.83
N LEU A 544 27.52 -5.39 -20.78
CA LEU A 544 26.95 -4.76 -19.58
C LEU A 544 28.04 -4.56 -18.51
N ALA A 545 28.88 -5.58 -18.31
CA ALA A 545 30.06 -5.49 -17.44
C ALA A 545 31.13 -6.49 -17.86
N ARG A 546 32.41 -6.12 -17.73
CA ARG A 546 33.55 -7.02 -17.96
C ARG A 546 34.57 -6.86 -16.84
N GLY A 547 34.59 -7.85 -15.95
CA GLY A 547 35.56 -7.96 -14.87
C GLY A 547 36.66 -8.95 -15.17
N SER A 548 37.56 -9.10 -14.19
CA SER A 548 38.71 -9.98 -14.24
C SER A 548 38.38 -11.48 -14.24
N LYS A 549 37.22 -11.86 -13.70
CA LYS A 549 36.74 -13.25 -13.61
C LYS A 549 35.30 -13.44 -14.10
N LYS A 550 34.55 -12.37 -14.33
CA LYS A 550 33.14 -12.44 -14.75
C LYS A 550 32.83 -11.40 -15.82
N TYR A 551 32.12 -11.83 -16.85
CA TYR A 551 31.54 -11.00 -17.90
C TYR A 551 30.01 -11.12 -17.84
N MET A 552 29.33 -10.02 -18.09
CA MET A 552 27.88 -9.94 -18.21
C MET A 552 27.55 -9.16 -19.48
N GLY A 553 26.72 -9.73 -20.35
CA GLY A 553 26.33 -9.10 -21.60
C GLY A 553 25.07 -9.67 -22.24
N MET A 554 24.78 -9.19 -23.44
CA MET A 554 23.80 -9.77 -24.34
C MET A 554 24.51 -10.53 -25.44
N GLY A 555 23.94 -11.65 -25.84
CA GLY A 555 24.42 -12.37 -27.01
C GLY A 555 23.31 -13.07 -27.76
N LYS A 556 23.59 -13.45 -29.01
CA LYS A 556 22.61 -14.02 -29.92
C LYS A 556 23.28 -14.97 -30.91
N ILE A 557 22.61 -16.08 -31.21
CA ILE A 557 22.88 -16.88 -32.41
C ILE A 557 21.82 -16.60 -33.46
N ASN A 558 22.12 -16.87 -34.73
CA ASN A 558 21.19 -16.61 -35.84
C ASN A 558 19.82 -17.28 -35.66
N SER A 559 19.76 -18.44 -35.02
CA SER A 559 18.49 -19.14 -34.78
C SER A 559 17.69 -18.63 -33.59
N SER A 560 18.23 -17.71 -32.80
CA SER A 560 17.54 -17.15 -31.63
C SER A 560 16.58 -16.04 -32.05
N PRO A 561 15.37 -15.99 -31.49
CA PRO A 561 14.38 -14.97 -31.86
C PRO A 561 14.79 -13.57 -31.41
N CYS A 562 15.48 -13.45 -30.27
CA CYS A 562 15.91 -12.20 -29.67
C CYS A 562 17.29 -12.34 -29.03
N HIS A 563 17.85 -11.27 -28.46
CA HIS A 563 19.09 -11.36 -27.70
C HIS A 563 18.85 -12.01 -26.35
N ARG A 564 19.84 -12.74 -25.85
CA ARG A 564 19.81 -13.48 -24.59
C ARG A 564 20.83 -12.92 -23.62
N ARG A 565 20.50 -12.92 -22.32
CA ARG A 565 21.48 -12.58 -21.28
C ARG A 565 22.51 -13.70 -21.17
N ILE A 566 23.78 -13.31 -21.27
CA ILE A 566 24.93 -14.20 -21.20
C ILE A 566 25.81 -13.76 -20.02
N ASP A 567 26.07 -14.69 -19.11
CA ASP A 567 27.02 -14.52 -18.02
C ASP A 567 28.16 -15.52 -18.20
N ILE A 568 29.40 -15.04 -18.27
CA ILE A 568 30.58 -15.90 -18.43
C ILE A 568 31.46 -15.74 -17.19
N MET A 569 31.68 -16.82 -16.47
CA MET A 569 32.55 -16.86 -15.28
C MET A 569 33.79 -17.72 -15.57
N TYR A 570 34.97 -17.18 -15.29
CA TYR A 570 36.24 -17.88 -15.37
C TYR A 570 36.57 -18.54 -14.03
N THR A 571 37.01 -19.80 -14.08
CA THR A 571 37.48 -20.55 -12.93
C THR A 571 38.74 -21.35 -13.26
N LYS A 572 39.60 -21.53 -12.25
CA LYS A 572 40.76 -22.44 -12.33
C LYS A 572 40.31 -23.88 -12.10
N PRO A 573 41.05 -24.90 -12.58
CA PRO A 573 40.74 -26.29 -12.31
C PRO A 573 40.55 -26.61 -10.81
N SER A 574 41.38 -26.04 -9.94
CA SER A 574 41.29 -26.22 -8.48
C SER A 574 40.09 -25.52 -7.82
N GLU A 575 39.53 -24.49 -8.47
CA GLU A 575 38.36 -23.74 -8.00
C GLU A 575 37.06 -24.33 -8.58
N TYR A 576 37.15 -25.22 -9.58
CA TYR A 576 36.01 -25.66 -10.39
C TYR A 576 34.89 -26.32 -9.59
N PRO A 577 35.13 -27.23 -8.62
CA PRO A 577 34.05 -27.88 -7.87
C PRO A 577 33.17 -26.88 -7.11
N PHE A 578 33.79 -25.84 -6.52
CA PHE A 578 33.07 -24.75 -5.85
C PHE A 578 32.34 -23.87 -6.85
N ALA A 579 32.99 -23.57 -7.97
CA ALA A 579 32.44 -22.69 -9.00
C ALA A 579 31.23 -23.33 -9.70
N ILE A 580 31.29 -24.61 -10.06
CA ILE A 580 30.18 -25.31 -10.69
C ILE A 580 29.03 -25.53 -9.70
N LEU A 581 29.31 -25.82 -8.42
CA LEU A 581 28.28 -25.89 -7.38
C LEU A 581 27.55 -24.55 -7.24
N TYR A 582 28.31 -23.46 -7.08
CA TYR A 582 27.79 -22.09 -6.99
C TYR A 582 26.96 -21.72 -8.21
N PHE A 583 27.50 -21.92 -9.41
CA PHE A 583 26.87 -21.45 -10.63
C PHE A 583 25.74 -22.36 -11.10
N THR A 584 25.67 -23.61 -10.61
CA THR A 584 24.50 -24.48 -10.78
C THR A 584 23.33 -23.99 -9.94
N GLY A 585 23.55 -23.48 -8.72
CA GLY A 585 22.48 -23.02 -7.84
C GLY A 585 21.49 -24.13 -7.44
N SER A 586 20.23 -23.83 -7.09
CA SER A 586 19.55 -22.52 -7.12
C SER A 586 20.14 -21.46 -6.16
N GLY A 587 19.73 -20.19 -6.29
CA GLY A 587 20.17 -19.13 -5.38
C GLY A 587 19.82 -19.42 -3.91
N GLU A 588 18.62 -19.95 -3.65
CA GLU A 588 18.20 -20.35 -2.31
C GLU A 588 18.98 -21.56 -1.80
N PHE A 589 19.21 -22.55 -2.67
CA PHE A 589 20.05 -23.71 -2.34
C PHE A 589 21.46 -23.27 -1.91
N ASN A 590 22.08 -22.36 -2.64
CA ASN A 590 23.40 -21.81 -2.29
C ASN A 590 23.38 -21.08 -0.95
N VAL A 591 22.33 -20.29 -0.66
CA VAL A 591 22.20 -19.57 0.61
C VAL A 591 22.10 -20.56 1.77
N ARG A 592 21.24 -21.58 1.66
CA ARG A 592 21.07 -22.61 2.71
C ARG A 592 22.37 -23.36 2.96
N MET A 593 23.03 -23.83 1.90
CA MET A 593 24.29 -24.58 2.02
C MET A 593 25.43 -23.73 2.61
N ARG A 594 25.48 -22.43 2.31
CA ARG A 594 26.45 -21.49 2.92
C ARG A 594 26.13 -21.20 4.38
N ASP A 595 24.86 -21.05 4.73
CA ASP A 595 24.42 -20.84 6.11
C ASP A 595 24.76 -22.06 6.99
N ASP A 596 24.56 -23.26 6.46
CA ASP A 596 24.93 -24.49 7.18
C ASP A 596 26.45 -24.68 7.28
N ALA A 597 27.22 -24.29 6.25
CA ALA A 597 28.67 -24.23 6.37
C ALA A 597 29.10 -23.25 7.48
N LEU A 598 28.46 -22.08 7.59
CA LEU A 598 28.73 -21.10 8.65
C LEU A 598 28.44 -21.66 10.05
N LYS A 599 27.33 -22.40 10.22
CA LYS A 599 27.01 -23.09 11.48
C LYS A 599 28.06 -24.13 11.87
N GLN A 600 28.73 -24.73 10.89
CA GLN A 600 29.83 -25.67 11.10
C GLN A 600 31.21 -24.99 11.26
N GLY A 601 31.27 -23.65 11.32
CA GLY A 601 32.51 -22.91 11.48
C GLY A 601 33.30 -22.69 10.19
N TYR A 602 32.65 -22.82 9.03
CA TYR A 602 33.26 -22.60 7.72
C TYR A 602 32.60 -21.47 6.93
N THR A 603 33.37 -20.77 6.11
CA THR A 603 32.85 -19.85 5.10
C THR A 603 33.17 -20.39 3.71
N MET A 604 32.16 -20.48 2.86
CA MET A 604 32.26 -21.07 1.53
C MET A 604 31.83 -20.06 0.47
N ASN A 605 32.63 -19.94 -0.58
CA ASN A 605 32.34 -19.15 -1.76
C ASN A 605 32.56 -19.98 -3.04
N GLU A 606 32.46 -19.34 -4.20
CA GLU A 606 32.63 -19.97 -5.51
C GLU A 606 34.06 -20.41 -5.84
N TYR A 607 35.03 -20.14 -4.95
CA TYR A 607 36.44 -20.48 -5.16
C TYR A 607 36.97 -21.51 -4.17
N SER A 608 36.48 -21.50 -2.93
CA SER A 608 37.04 -22.29 -1.83
C SER A 608 36.11 -22.34 -0.62
N ILE A 609 36.44 -23.24 0.32
CA ILE A 609 35.94 -23.25 1.69
C ILE A 609 37.07 -22.94 2.67
N LYS A 610 36.79 -22.11 3.67
CA LYS A 610 37.74 -21.60 4.67
C LYS A 610 37.19 -21.78 6.07
N HIS A 611 38.08 -21.90 7.05
CA HIS A 611 37.72 -21.79 8.46
C HIS A 611 37.28 -20.35 8.78
N SER A 612 36.12 -20.18 9.41
CA SER A 612 35.52 -18.87 9.69
C SER A 612 36.30 -18.04 10.70
N ASP A 613 36.95 -18.71 11.66
CA ASP A 613 37.74 -18.09 12.74
C ASP A 613 39.11 -17.59 12.27
N THR A 614 39.80 -18.38 11.42
CA THR A 614 41.17 -18.10 10.98
C THR A 614 41.26 -17.53 9.58
N GLY A 615 40.19 -17.65 8.77
CA GLY A 615 40.18 -17.29 7.36
C GLY A 615 41.08 -18.16 6.46
N LYS A 616 41.69 -19.23 7.01
CA LYS A 616 42.54 -20.16 6.27
C LYS A 616 41.70 -21.14 5.45
N ILE A 617 42.19 -21.48 4.26
CA ILE A 617 41.57 -22.52 3.42
C ILE A 617 41.63 -23.86 4.17
N VAL A 618 40.55 -24.63 4.10
CA VAL A 618 40.51 -25.97 4.70
C VAL A 618 41.60 -26.85 4.08
N ASP A 619 42.27 -27.64 4.91
CA ASP A 619 43.32 -28.57 4.48
C ASP A 619 42.74 -29.84 3.82
N LYS A 620 41.95 -29.61 2.76
CA LYS A 620 41.35 -30.64 1.91
C LYS A 620 41.24 -30.11 0.49
N VAL A 621 41.75 -30.89 -0.46
CA VAL A 621 41.57 -30.63 -1.89
C VAL A 621 40.24 -31.24 -2.32
N PHE A 622 39.47 -30.48 -3.10
CA PHE A 622 38.20 -30.93 -3.66
C PHE A 622 38.35 -31.06 -5.17
N HIS A 623 37.99 -32.21 -5.71
CA HIS A 623 38.03 -32.54 -7.14
C HIS A 623 36.63 -32.55 -7.76
N GLU A 624 35.60 -32.84 -6.95
CA GLU A 624 34.22 -32.95 -7.42
C GLU A 624 33.22 -32.32 -6.44
N GLU A 625 32.03 -31.99 -6.94
CA GLU A 625 30.97 -31.39 -6.11
C GLU A 625 30.57 -32.30 -4.94
N HIS A 626 30.47 -33.60 -5.16
CA HIS A 626 30.01 -34.56 -4.15
C HIS A 626 30.90 -34.58 -2.90
N GLU A 627 32.19 -34.27 -3.05
CA GLU A 627 33.14 -34.19 -1.94
C GLU A 627 32.87 -33.01 -1.01
N ILE A 628 32.29 -31.93 -1.54
CA ILE A 628 31.85 -30.75 -0.79
C ILE A 628 30.61 -31.11 0.05
N PHE A 629 29.64 -31.81 -0.54
CA PHE A 629 28.46 -32.30 0.18
C PHE A 629 28.87 -33.22 1.33
N LYS A 630 29.72 -34.21 1.03
CA LYS A 630 30.25 -35.14 2.03
C LYS A 630 31.01 -34.42 3.14
N PHE A 631 31.79 -33.40 2.80
CA PHE A 631 32.54 -32.61 3.79
C PHE A 631 31.62 -31.85 4.75
N LEU A 632 30.52 -31.31 4.25
CA LEU A 632 29.52 -30.59 5.04
C LEU A 632 28.45 -31.51 5.67
N GLY A 633 28.58 -32.83 5.51
CA GLY A 633 27.66 -33.81 6.10
C GLY A 633 26.32 -33.97 5.38
N TYR A 634 26.25 -33.66 4.07
CA TYR A 634 25.04 -33.85 3.26
C TYR A 634 25.07 -35.13 2.43
N GLU A 635 23.88 -35.65 2.18
CA GLU A 635 23.64 -36.52 1.02
C GLU A 635 23.80 -35.71 -0.27
N TYR A 636 24.43 -36.30 -1.28
CA TYR A 636 24.64 -35.62 -2.56
C TYR A 636 23.32 -35.45 -3.30
N LEU A 637 23.01 -34.20 -3.68
CA LEU A 637 21.87 -33.89 -4.53
C LEU A 637 22.33 -33.65 -5.97
N ASN A 638 21.70 -34.36 -6.90
CA ASN A 638 21.90 -34.13 -8.33
C ASN A 638 21.46 -32.71 -8.70
N PRO A 639 22.01 -32.11 -9.77
CA PRO A 639 21.64 -30.76 -10.19
C PRO A 639 20.14 -30.53 -10.35
N GLU A 640 19.39 -31.50 -10.91
CA GLU A 640 17.93 -31.42 -11.08
C GLU A 640 17.14 -31.33 -9.77
N ASP A 641 17.69 -31.84 -8.66
CA ASP A 641 17.04 -31.87 -7.36
C ASP A 641 17.30 -30.61 -6.51
N ARG A 642 18.16 -29.70 -6.99
CA ARG A 642 18.54 -28.44 -6.29
C ARG A 642 17.52 -27.33 -6.55
N LEU A 643 16.26 -27.59 -6.20
CA LEU A 643 15.12 -26.69 -6.45
C LEU A 643 15.07 -25.51 -5.45
N GLN A 644 14.18 -24.54 -5.69
CA GLN A 644 13.96 -23.37 -4.82
C GLN A 644 13.36 -23.81 -3.48
#